data_AF-A0A1C6V903-F1
#
_entry.id   AF-A0A1C6V903-F1
#
_cell.length_a   1.000
_cell.length_b   1.000
_cell.length_c   1.000
_cell.angle_alpha   90.00
_cell.angle_beta   90.00
_cell.angle_gamma   90.00
#
_symmetry.space_group_name_H-M   'P 1'
#
loop_
_entity.id
_entity.type
_entity.pdbx_description
1 polymer ?
#
loop_
_entity_poly.entity_id
_entity_poly.type
_entity_poly.pdbx_seq_one_letter_code
_entity_poly.pdbx_strand_id
1 'polypeptide(L)'
;MNVVECPSCAGLTFSVLPCLCRIGGDRLVYRSGEFAGEAYRDCLRCDGVGTVVRACADCDGVGRRRAQLVLTLANLDTGAVASASVVAGSIAPTPDGTGGWQVTLRPLLAGLAAEVGVPPPQVEPFSLVLPLHHEYRPDLPAERRDALVARAIAWRSYRPWRIFVGRTPGGPADPEPARALARLRGLADLLCLDLVVEVRRGPGGPRWYVRFEVPGGRVPDLPDGGFDDLAAALAGTGPFAALAGLRERGRDAPAYAITPRRAGPPRTAVEPDRTAAGPRWTAWWLRMLLRRAPGAQAVWRDGRWRYVRLRAGPPVDEIHATDTGQVTWSRRDTLVRAGEPPAPSWQGQPIGHRRCPDCVPGTRLRRCRCDADGGPDCGHCAGTGLEASDVTCVSCGDSGRVHEAAVVTVTDLSGAATHELWSADDLAPGVPVGGWPGGPPVLRLGDRYRLADRAAAFGVRPVDLTDADGGLPIHRDLREGLVVGDGTTDPALTRFVRDAAAGRPAARLMVAAVRPSAPPLSALLRLAAGLGLDAAVSVTDQRYDPDQPLREGGCWWSVELVAPGTPDERISPPGLPSVEAAVGFCLRMLDGAAHAAVPTDLMVPLAVPQVPVPGPEPGGAVDPVAALLRLARHYPDQFIRVRLAAGGCVVGLRERDGWNPVVRAAGLTAALAALGLSG
;
A
#
# COMPACT_ATOMS: atom_id res chain seq x y z
N MET A 1 -38.70 5.24 -0.56
CA MET A 1 -38.33 4.50 -1.78
C MET A 1 -36.87 4.09 -1.68
N ASN A 2 -36.56 2.79 -1.67
CA ASN A 2 -35.18 2.29 -1.50
C ASN A 2 -34.46 2.05 -2.83
N VAL A 3 -35.17 2.15 -3.95
CA VAL A 3 -34.64 2.03 -5.31
C VAL A 3 -35.22 3.15 -6.15
N VAL A 4 -34.38 3.77 -6.98
CA VAL A 4 -34.77 4.81 -7.95
C VAL A 4 -34.25 4.44 -9.33
N GLU A 5 -34.83 5.01 -10.38
CA GLU A 5 -34.27 4.91 -11.73
C GLU A 5 -32.86 5.48 -11.75
N CYS A 6 -31.97 4.83 -12.48
CA CYS A 6 -30.60 5.29 -12.60
C CYS A 6 -30.59 6.67 -13.26
N PRO A 7 -30.17 7.73 -12.55
CA PRO A 7 -30.21 9.09 -13.07
C PRO A 7 -29.24 9.30 -14.25
N SER A 8 -28.22 8.45 -14.38
CA SER A 8 -27.20 8.55 -15.44
C SER A 8 -27.64 7.96 -16.78
N CYS A 9 -28.51 6.94 -16.77
CA CYS A 9 -29.04 6.34 -18.00
C CYS A 9 -30.57 6.47 -18.14
N ALA A 10 -31.24 7.16 -17.21
CA ALA A 10 -32.71 7.28 -17.17
C ALA A 10 -33.43 5.92 -17.34
N GLY A 11 -32.93 4.86 -16.70
CA GLY A 11 -33.51 3.52 -16.81
C GLY A 11 -33.09 2.70 -18.04
N LEU A 12 -32.39 3.29 -19.02
CA LEU A 12 -32.07 2.64 -20.30
C LEU A 12 -31.02 1.52 -20.25
N THR A 13 -30.45 1.20 -19.08
CA THR A 13 -29.37 0.21 -18.85
C THR A 13 -28.02 0.44 -19.54
N PHE A 14 -27.97 1.16 -20.65
CA PHE A 14 -26.74 1.51 -21.34
C PHE A 14 -26.54 3.01 -21.45
N SER A 15 -25.34 3.41 -21.79
CA SER A 15 -25.01 4.79 -22.15
C SER A 15 -24.26 4.79 -23.48
N VAL A 16 -24.66 5.70 -24.37
CA VAL A 16 -23.92 5.98 -25.60
C VAL A 16 -22.89 7.03 -25.25
N LEU A 17 -21.63 6.61 -25.22
CA LEU A 17 -20.53 7.50 -24.86
C LEU A 17 -19.70 7.81 -26.11
N PRO A 18 -19.16 9.03 -26.23
CA PRO A 18 -18.11 9.30 -27.19
C PRO A 18 -16.98 8.29 -27.00
N CYS A 19 -16.52 7.68 -28.08
CA CYS A 19 -15.32 6.85 -28.03
C CYS A 19 -14.14 7.74 -27.61
N LEU A 20 -13.26 7.21 -26.75
CA LEU A 20 -12.06 7.93 -26.31
C LEU A 20 -11.16 8.33 -27.50
N CYS A 21 -11.31 7.68 -28.65
CA CYS A 21 -10.55 8.05 -29.84
C CYS A 21 -10.84 9.48 -30.34
N ARG A 22 -11.99 10.03 -29.96
CA ARG A 22 -12.37 11.40 -30.27
C ARG A 22 -11.54 12.46 -29.56
N ILE A 23 -10.84 12.09 -28.49
CA ILE A 23 -9.89 12.98 -27.82
C ILE A 23 -8.75 13.33 -28.79
N GLY A 24 -8.12 12.31 -29.39
CA GLY A 24 -7.02 12.48 -30.34
C GLY A 24 -7.44 12.88 -31.75
N GLY A 25 -8.73 12.71 -32.10
CA GLY A 25 -9.18 12.96 -33.46
C GLY A 25 -8.78 11.82 -34.39
N ASP A 26 -8.64 12.14 -35.67
CA ASP A 26 -8.11 11.22 -36.68
C ASP A 26 -6.58 11.08 -36.67
N ARG A 27 -5.93 11.40 -35.55
CA ARG A 27 -4.47 11.37 -35.42
C ARG A 27 -4.03 10.10 -34.72
N LEU A 28 -2.97 9.46 -35.23
CA LEU A 28 -2.32 8.36 -34.54
C LEU A 28 -1.66 8.83 -33.23
N VAL A 29 -1.00 9.99 -33.24
CA VAL A 29 -0.35 10.58 -32.06
C VAL A 29 -1.03 11.90 -31.70
N TYR A 30 -1.43 12.07 -30.44
CA TYR A 30 -2.07 13.30 -29.97
C TYR A 30 -1.58 13.71 -28.58
N ARG A 31 -1.67 15.01 -28.27
CA ARG A 31 -1.26 15.52 -26.96
C ARG A 31 -2.35 15.29 -25.92
N SER A 32 -1.97 14.78 -24.74
CA SER A 32 -2.87 14.64 -23.60
C SER A 32 -3.49 16.00 -23.23
N GLY A 33 -4.81 16.01 -23.05
CA GLY A 33 -5.60 17.21 -22.75
C GLY A 33 -6.09 17.98 -23.99
N GLU A 34 -5.67 17.62 -25.20
CA GLU A 34 -6.30 18.12 -26.43
C GLU A 34 -7.55 17.31 -26.76
N PHE A 35 -8.58 17.98 -27.30
CA PHE A 35 -9.81 17.34 -27.77
C PHE A 35 -10.08 17.78 -29.20
N ALA A 36 -9.97 16.85 -30.16
CA ALA A 36 -10.20 17.14 -31.57
C ALA A 36 -11.66 16.88 -32.02
N GLY A 37 -12.37 15.97 -31.33
CA GLY A 37 -13.80 15.72 -31.53
C GLY A 37 -14.16 14.83 -32.72
N GLU A 38 -13.27 14.63 -33.69
CA GLU A 38 -13.40 13.68 -34.81
C GLU A 38 -13.03 12.25 -34.38
N ALA A 39 -13.60 11.22 -35.00
CA ALA A 39 -13.26 9.83 -34.66
C ALA A 39 -11.98 9.38 -35.37
N TYR A 40 -11.14 8.59 -34.70
CA TYR A 40 -10.01 7.94 -35.34
C TYR A 40 -10.48 6.84 -36.29
N ARG A 41 -10.13 6.95 -37.58
CA ARG A 41 -10.60 6.01 -38.62
C ARG A 41 -10.23 4.56 -38.31
N ASP A 42 -9.01 4.32 -37.83
CA ASP A 42 -8.51 2.98 -37.51
C ASP A 42 -8.71 2.61 -36.03
N CYS A 43 -9.74 3.18 -35.38
CA CYS A 43 -9.96 2.94 -33.96
C CYS A 43 -10.33 1.48 -33.68
N LEU A 44 -9.50 0.78 -32.92
CA LEU A 44 -9.68 -0.63 -32.53
C LEU A 44 -10.88 -0.89 -31.59
N ARG A 45 -11.62 0.15 -31.19
CA ARG A 45 -12.75 0.06 -30.25
C ARG A 45 -14.09 0.41 -30.85
N CYS A 46 -14.12 1.33 -31.80
CA CYS A 46 -15.37 1.79 -32.41
C CYS A 46 -15.35 1.71 -33.92
N ASP A 47 -14.30 1.15 -34.52
CA ASP A 47 -14.14 0.99 -35.97
C ASP A 47 -14.46 2.27 -36.76
N GLY A 48 -13.94 3.41 -36.29
CA GLY A 48 -14.16 4.72 -36.90
C GLY A 48 -15.51 5.40 -36.62
N VAL A 49 -16.46 4.76 -35.92
CA VAL A 49 -17.81 5.32 -35.65
C VAL A 49 -17.79 6.50 -34.66
N GLY A 50 -16.81 6.54 -33.75
CA GLY A 50 -16.66 7.62 -32.76
C GLY A 50 -17.59 7.53 -31.55
N THR A 51 -18.41 6.51 -31.44
CA THR A 51 -19.20 6.23 -30.24
C THR A 51 -19.08 4.78 -29.84
N VAL A 52 -19.23 4.51 -28.55
CA VAL A 52 -19.29 3.15 -28.01
C VAL A 52 -20.52 3.03 -27.12
N VAL A 53 -21.23 1.92 -27.26
CA VAL A 53 -22.31 1.56 -26.35
C VAL A 53 -21.69 0.73 -25.23
N ARG A 54 -21.89 1.15 -23.98
CA ARG A 54 -21.47 0.39 -22.80
C ARG A 54 -22.63 0.27 -21.83
N ALA A 55 -22.62 -0.80 -21.05
CA ALA A 55 -23.45 -0.87 -19.85
C ALA A 55 -23.21 0.40 -19.02
N CYS A 56 -24.28 0.97 -18.49
CA CYS A 56 -24.18 2.19 -17.69
C CYS A 56 -23.29 1.92 -16.47
N ALA A 57 -22.11 2.54 -16.40
CA ALA A 57 -21.12 2.27 -15.35
C ALA A 57 -21.63 2.60 -13.93
N ASP A 58 -22.63 3.48 -13.82
CA ASP A 58 -23.21 3.90 -12.55
C ASP A 58 -24.21 2.89 -11.95
N CYS A 59 -24.87 2.10 -12.80
CA CYS A 59 -25.82 1.07 -12.38
C CYS A 59 -25.45 -0.33 -12.87
N ASP A 60 -24.27 -0.50 -13.45
CA ASP A 60 -23.74 -1.73 -14.03
C ASP A 60 -24.74 -2.45 -14.95
N GLY A 61 -25.46 -1.70 -15.80
CA GLY A 61 -26.44 -2.28 -16.71
C GLY A 61 -27.82 -2.56 -16.11
N VAL A 62 -28.08 -2.25 -14.83
CA VAL A 62 -29.37 -2.59 -14.19
C VAL A 62 -30.47 -1.56 -14.48
N GLY A 63 -30.12 -0.32 -14.84
CA GLY A 63 -31.07 0.77 -15.07
C GLY A 63 -31.70 1.35 -13.80
N ARG A 64 -31.42 0.78 -12.63
CA ARG A 64 -31.91 1.23 -11.31
C ARG A 64 -30.75 1.33 -10.32
N ARG A 65 -30.92 2.13 -9.27
CA ARG A 65 -29.93 2.30 -8.20
C ARG A 65 -30.58 2.30 -6.83
N ARG A 66 -29.83 1.79 -5.85
CA ARG A 66 -30.21 1.78 -4.45
C ARG A 66 -30.13 3.20 -3.86
N ALA A 67 -31.21 3.66 -3.25
CA ALA A 67 -31.30 4.94 -2.53
C ALA A 67 -31.11 4.74 -1.02
N GLN A 68 -30.07 4.01 -0.65
CA GLN A 68 -29.68 3.74 0.73
C GLN A 68 -28.15 3.76 0.83
N LEU A 69 -27.62 4.46 1.83
CA LEU A 69 -26.23 4.30 2.28
C LEU A 69 -26.22 3.70 3.69
N VAL A 70 -25.15 3.00 4.04
CA VAL A 70 -24.82 2.60 5.40
C VAL A 70 -23.45 3.15 5.72
N LEU A 71 -23.38 3.98 6.76
CA LEU A 71 -22.12 4.46 7.32
C LEU A 71 -21.85 3.63 8.55
N THR A 72 -20.67 3.03 8.60
CA THR A 72 -20.23 2.21 9.73
C THR A 72 -18.91 2.76 10.25
N LEU A 73 -18.77 2.84 11.56
CA LEU A 73 -17.49 3.16 12.20
C LEU A 73 -17.10 2.01 13.12
N ALA A 74 -15.85 1.59 13.02
CA ALA A 74 -15.30 0.48 13.78
C ALA A 74 -14.09 0.90 14.62
N ASN A 75 -14.03 0.41 15.85
CA ASN A 75 -12.85 0.52 16.71
C ASN A 75 -11.99 -0.74 16.54
N LEU A 76 -10.80 -0.59 15.94
CA LEU A 76 -9.93 -1.72 15.61
C LEU A 76 -9.36 -2.43 16.85
N ASP A 77 -9.25 -1.74 17.98
CA ASP A 77 -8.66 -2.33 19.19
C ASP A 77 -9.66 -3.18 19.97
N THR A 78 -10.95 -2.80 19.94
CA THR A 78 -12.02 -3.47 20.67
C THR A 78 -12.89 -4.37 19.79
N GLY A 79 -12.92 -4.13 18.47
CA GLY A 79 -13.84 -4.74 17.53
C GLY A 79 -15.26 -4.17 17.60
N ALA A 80 -15.50 -3.07 18.34
CA ALA A 80 -16.81 -2.43 18.43
C ALA A 80 -17.21 -1.77 17.11
N VAL A 81 -18.50 -1.83 16.77
CA VAL A 81 -19.04 -1.33 15.50
C VAL A 81 -20.36 -0.60 15.73
N ALA A 82 -20.45 0.64 15.26
CA ALA A 82 -21.69 1.40 15.20
C ALA A 82 -21.99 1.77 13.75
N SER A 83 -23.24 1.61 13.32
CA SER A 83 -23.66 1.95 11.97
C SER A 83 -24.89 2.83 11.93
N ALA A 84 -25.15 3.47 10.80
CA ALA A 84 -26.39 4.18 10.56
C ALA A 84 -26.79 4.07 9.09
N SER A 85 -28.09 3.84 8.85
CA SER A 85 -28.63 3.88 7.49
C SER A 85 -29.06 5.29 7.12
N VAL A 86 -28.60 5.75 5.96
CA VAL A 86 -28.99 7.03 5.37
C VAL A 86 -29.95 6.74 4.23
N VAL A 87 -31.21 7.08 4.45
CA VAL A 87 -32.32 7.05 3.48
C VAL A 87 -33.00 8.41 3.43
N ALA A 88 -33.90 8.63 2.47
CA ALA A 88 -34.71 9.86 2.46
C ALA A 88 -35.45 10.03 3.80
N GLY A 89 -35.42 11.25 4.35
CA GLY A 89 -36.00 11.57 5.66
C GLY A 89 -35.11 11.27 6.88
N SER A 90 -34.01 10.52 6.74
CA SER A 90 -33.14 10.19 7.88
C SER A 90 -32.32 11.36 8.42
N ILE A 91 -31.98 12.33 7.57
CA ILE A 91 -31.21 13.53 7.91
C ILE A 91 -31.86 14.72 7.21
N ALA A 92 -32.10 15.80 7.97
CA ALA A 92 -32.65 17.04 7.42
C ALA A 92 -31.63 17.73 6.49
N PRO A 93 -32.03 18.11 5.26
CA PRO A 93 -31.19 18.92 4.39
C PRO A 93 -30.89 20.30 4.97
N THR A 94 -29.72 20.84 4.64
CA THR A 94 -29.25 22.16 5.06
C THR A 94 -28.83 22.99 3.83
N PRO A 95 -28.87 24.33 3.90
CA PRO A 95 -28.35 25.18 2.84
C PRO A 95 -26.84 24.96 2.61
N ASP A 96 -26.39 24.96 1.36
CA ASP A 96 -24.98 24.74 1.01
C ASP A 96 -24.12 26.03 0.95
N GLY A 97 -24.73 27.20 1.19
CA GLY A 97 -24.08 28.51 1.14
C GLY A 97 -23.93 29.10 -0.27
N THR A 98 -24.29 28.36 -1.32
CA THR A 98 -24.27 28.79 -2.73
C THR A 98 -25.67 28.93 -3.34
N GLY A 99 -26.71 28.85 -2.51
CA GLY A 99 -28.11 28.90 -2.93
C GLY A 99 -28.73 27.52 -3.22
N GLY A 100 -27.97 26.45 -3.05
CA GLY A 100 -28.45 25.07 -3.12
C GLY A 100 -28.68 24.46 -1.73
N TRP A 101 -29.00 23.16 -1.74
CA TRP A 101 -29.29 22.36 -0.56
C TRP A 101 -28.47 21.08 -0.56
N GLN A 102 -28.12 20.59 0.62
CA GLN A 102 -27.31 19.39 0.78
C GLN A 102 -27.68 18.60 2.03
N VAL A 103 -27.37 17.30 2.04
CA VAL A 103 -27.37 16.47 3.26
C VAL A 103 -25.92 16.32 3.74
N THR A 104 -25.64 16.70 4.98
CA THR A 104 -24.31 16.61 5.59
C THR A 104 -24.22 15.41 6.53
N LEU A 105 -23.30 14.47 6.22
CA LEU A 105 -23.13 13.21 6.95
C LEU A 105 -22.14 13.30 8.12
N ARG A 106 -21.39 14.40 8.23
CA ARG A 106 -20.35 14.58 9.25
C ARG A 106 -20.86 14.49 10.70
N PRO A 107 -21.98 15.13 11.09
CA PRO A 107 -22.51 15.00 12.46
C PRO A 107 -22.88 13.56 12.81
N LEU A 108 -23.47 12.84 11.85
CA LEU A 108 -23.81 11.42 12.03
C LEU A 108 -22.54 10.59 12.29
N LEU A 109 -21.49 10.79 11.48
CA LEU A 109 -20.22 10.08 11.65
C LEU A 109 -19.53 10.41 12.98
N ALA A 110 -19.63 11.65 13.47
CA ALA A 110 -19.12 12.03 14.79
C ALA A 110 -19.90 11.35 15.93
N GLY A 111 -21.23 11.18 15.78
CA GLY A 111 -22.05 10.41 16.70
C GLY A 111 -21.63 8.94 16.79
N LEU A 112 -21.42 8.29 15.63
CA LEU A 112 -20.89 6.92 15.56
C LEU A 112 -19.50 6.81 16.21
N ALA A 113 -18.66 7.85 16.09
CA ALA A 113 -17.32 7.92 16.72
C ALA A 113 -17.35 7.95 18.23
N ALA A 114 -18.25 8.76 18.79
CA ALA A 114 -18.49 8.77 20.21
C ALA A 114 -18.98 7.40 20.71
N GLU A 115 -19.86 6.72 19.97
CA GLU A 115 -20.45 5.44 20.37
C GLU A 115 -19.42 4.30 20.47
N VAL A 116 -18.47 4.22 19.54
CA VAL A 116 -17.41 3.19 19.56
C VAL A 116 -16.12 3.62 20.28
N GLY A 117 -16.10 4.83 20.86
CA GLY A 117 -15.00 5.35 21.67
C GLY A 117 -13.73 5.70 20.89
N VAL A 118 -13.86 6.23 19.67
CA VAL A 118 -12.72 6.64 18.82
C VAL A 118 -12.85 8.11 18.41
N PRO A 119 -11.75 8.81 18.08
CA PRO A 119 -11.85 10.15 17.51
C PRO A 119 -12.53 10.13 16.14
N PRO A 120 -13.27 11.20 15.76
CA PRO A 120 -13.91 11.28 14.46
C PRO A 120 -12.86 11.22 13.35
N PRO A 121 -13.07 10.41 12.29
CA PRO A 121 -12.10 10.27 11.22
C PRO A 121 -11.94 11.58 10.45
N GLN A 122 -10.70 11.91 10.08
CA GLN A 122 -10.43 13.02 9.17
C GLN A 122 -10.65 12.55 7.74
N VAL A 123 -11.82 12.88 7.19
CA VAL A 123 -12.21 12.52 5.83
C VAL A 123 -12.47 13.79 5.02
N GLU A 124 -12.07 13.77 3.76
CA GLU A 124 -12.31 14.84 2.80
C GLU A 124 -13.79 15.28 2.80
N PRO A 125 -14.10 16.59 2.89
CA PRO A 125 -15.46 17.08 3.02
C PRO A 125 -16.42 16.57 1.94
N PHE A 126 -15.94 16.41 0.70
CA PHE A 126 -16.77 16.00 -0.43
C PHE A 126 -17.30 14.57 -0.32
N SER A 127 -16.71 13.70 0.49
CA SER A 127 -17.18 12.32 0.66
C SER A 127 -18.37 12.23 1.63
N LEU A 128 -18.56 13.24 2.48
CA LEU A 128 -19.58 13.32 3.53
C LEU A 128 -20.70 14.33 3.25
N VAL A 129 -20.82 14.78 1.99
CA VAL A 129 -21.86 15.72 1.55
C VAL A 129 -22.61 15.14 0.35
N LEU A 130 -23.95 15.15 0.44
CA LEU A 130 -24.85 14.77 -0.65
C LEU A 130 -25.53 16.04 -1.18
N PRO A 131 -25.01 16.67 -2.25
CA PRO A 131 -25.69 17.81 -2.85
C PRO A 131 -27.03 17.36 -3.44
N LEU A 132 -28.08 18.15 -3.20
CA LEU A 132 -29.42 17.89 -3.72
C LEU A 132 -29.59 18.52 -5.11
N HIS A 133 -30.56 18.00 -5.86
CA HIS A 133 -30.91 18.56 -7.17
C HIS A 133 -31.37 20.02 -7.02
N HIS A 134 -31.09 20.85 -8.03
CA HIS A 134 -31.43 22.28 -8.02
C HIS A 134 -32.92 22.57 -7.84
N GLU A 135 -33.79 21.60 -8.17
CA GLU A 135 -35.25 21.66 -7.94
C GLU A 135 -35.65 21.52 -6.47
N TYR A 136 -34.78 21.03 -5.59
CA TYR A 136 -35.14 20.82 -4.19
C TYR A 136 -35.47 22.16 -3.51
N ARG A 137 -36.63 22.24 -2.89
CA ARG A 137 -37.01 23.32 -1.98
C ARG A 137 -37.66 22.74 -0.72
N PRO A 138 -37.48 23.38 0.45
CA PRO A 138 -38.02 22.87 1.71
C PRO A 138 -39.55 22.88 1.75
N ASP A 139 -40.22 23.71 0.95
CA ASP A 139 -41.68 23.85 0.84
C ASP A 139 -42.34 22.87 -0.15
N LEU A 140 -41.55 22.09 -0.90
CA LEU A 140 -42.12 21.05 -1.77
C LEU A 140 -42.90 20.00 -0.96
N PRO A 141 -43.90 19.34 -1.60
CA PRO A 141 -44.56 18.18 -1.01
C PRO A 141 -43.56 17.12 -0.55
N ALA A 142 -43.84 16.47 0.59
CA ALA A 142 -42.91 15.53 1.22
C ALA A 142 -42.42 14.42 0.27
N GLU A 143 -43.33 13.85 -0.53
CA GLU A 143 -43.01 12.83 -1.53
C GLU A 143 -41.98 13.32 -2.57
N ARG A 144 -42.13 14.55 -3.05
CA ARG A 144 -41.20 15.15 -4.02
C ARG A 144 -39.85 15.46 -3.38
N ARG A 145 -39.84 15.94 -2.13
CA ARG A 145 -38.60 16.15 -1.36
C ARG A 145 -37.86 14.83 -1.17
N ASP A 146 -38.57 13.79 -0.74
CA ASP A 146 -37.99 12.48 -0.47
C ASP A 146 -37.45 11.82 -1.73
N ALA A 147 -38.14 11.97 -2.86
CA ALA A 147 -37.66 11.50 -4.16
C ALA A 147 -36.34 12.19 -4.58
N LEU A 148 -36.22 13.50 -4.38
CA LEU A 148 -35.00 14.26 -4.69
C LEU A 148 -33.84 13.89 -3.76
N VAL A 149 -34.11 13.67 -2.46
CA VAL A 149 -33.11 13.16 -1.51
C VAL A 149 -32.68 11.73 -1.87
N ALA A 150 -33.63 10.85 -2.18
CA ALA A 150 -33.35 9.48 -2.62
C ALA A 150 -32.47 9.45 -3.88
N ARG A 151 -32.71 10.35 -4.84
CA ARG A 151 -31.87 10.50 -6.04
C ARG A 151 -30.44 10.95 -5.70
N ALA A 152 -30.26 11.88 -4.76
CA ALA A 152 -28.93 12.30 -4.30
C ALA A 152 -28.16 11.18 -3.59
N ILE A 153 -28.86 10.38 -2.77
CA ILE A 153 -28.31 9.19 -2.12
C ILE A 153 -27.88 8.16 -3.17
N ALA A 154 -28.75 7.85 -4.14
CA ALA A 154 -28.46 6.92 -5.23
C ALA A 154 -27.27 7.36 -6.09
N TRP A 155 -27.09 8.66 -6.34
CA TRP A 155 -25.92 9.19 -7.05
C TRP A 155 -24.60 8.85 -6.35
N ARG A 156 -24.63 8.73 -5.01
CA ARG A 156 -23.47 8.45 -4.16
C ARG A 156 -23.39 6.99 -3.69
N SER A 157 -24.23 6.11 -4.25
CA SER A 157 -24.36 4.70 -3.86
C SER A 157 -23.41 3.75 -4.59
N TYR A 158 -22.37 4.25 -5.28
CA TYR A 158 -21.34 3.38 -5.90
C TYR A 158 -20.61 2.52 -4.85
N ARG A 159 -20.42 3.08 -3.64
CA ARG A 159 -20.05 2.34 -2.43
C ARG A 159 -21.14 2.58 -1.39
N PRO A 160 -22.20 1.77 -1.39
CA PRO A 160 -23.39 2.06 -0.61
C PRO A 160 -23.20 1.66 0.86
N TRP A 161 -22.25 0.77 1.17
CA TRP A 161 -21.75 0.56 2.52
C TRP A 161 -20.34 1.14 2.64
N ARG A 162 -20.12 2.02 3.62
CA ARG A 162 -18.85 2.70 3.88
C ARG A 162 -18.40 2.42 5.30
N ILE A 163 -17.21 1.86 5.44
CA ILE A 163 -16.62 1.57 6.74
C ILE A 163 -15.50 2.56 7.01
N PHE A 164 -15.56 3.20 8.15
CA PHE A 164 -14.52 4.03 8.71
C PHE A 164 -13.91 3.28 9.90
N VAL A 165 -12.59 3.39 10.07
CA VAL A 165 -11.88 2.70 11.16
C VAL A 165 -11.18 3.72 12.05
N GLY A 166 -11.25 3.50 13.35
CA GLY A 166 -10.55 4.27 14.37
C GLY A 166 -9.85 3.36 15.36
N ARG A 167 -8.98 3.94 16.18
CA ARG A 167 -8.34 3.27 17.32
C ARG A 167 -8.70 3.99 18.60
N THR A 168 -8.75 3.25 19.69
CA THR A 168 -8.98 3.79 21.03
C THR A 168 -7.85 4.77 21.34
N PRO A 169 -8.14 5.97 21.86
CA PRO A 169 -7.11 6.91 22.25
C PRO A 169 -6.32 6.36 23.45
N GLY A 170 -5.23 5.64 23.16
CA GLY A 170 -4.28 5.08 24.14
C GLY A 170 -2.81 5.23 23.71
N GLY A 171 -2.55 5.78 22.52
CA GLY A 171 -1.21 6.20 22.10
C GLY A 171 -0.91 7.62 22.59
N PRO A 172 0.38 8.03 22.70
CA PRO A 172 0.70 9.43 22.93
C PRO A 172 -0.01 10.27 21.88
N ALA A 173 -0.65 11.36 22.31
CA ALA A 173 -1.38 12.30 21.46
C ALA A 173 -0.62 12.60 20.17
N ASP A 174 -1.36 12.95 19.10
CA ASP A 174 -0.80 13.42 17.82
C ASP A 174 0.48 14.19 18.11
N PRO A 175 1.64 13.72 17.61
CA PRO A 175 2.90 14.27 18.04
C PRO A 175 2.87 15.75 17.65
N GLU A 176 2.84 16.61 18.67
CA GLU A 176 3.04 18.05 18.52
C GLU A 176 4.04 18.27 17.38
N PRO A 177 3.76 19.08 16.35
CA PRO A 177 4.56 19.09 15.12
C PRO A 177 6.08 19.23 15.35
N ALA A 178 6.48 19.89 16.44
CA ALA A 178 7.87 19.96 16.89
C ALA A 178 8.47 18.59 17.25
N ARG A 179 7.74 17.74 18.00
CA ARG A 179 8.13 16.36 18.35
C ARG A 179 8.16 15.46 17.12
N ALA A 180 7.16 15.57 16.24
CA ALA A 180 7.15 14.83 14.97
C ALA A 180 8.39 15.16 14.12
N LEU A 181 8.70 16.45 13.97
CA LEU A 181 9.90 16.90 13.25
C LEU A 181 11.20 16.46 13.95
N ALA A 182 11.27 16.51 15.28
CA ALA A 182 12.43 16.04 16.03
C ALA A 182 12.66 14.54 15.83
N ARG A 183 11.60 13.72 15.90
CA ARG A 183 11.66 12.27 15.63
C ARG A 183 12.16 11.98 14.23
N LEU A 184 11.61 12.64 13.21
CA LEU A 184 12.03 12.44 11.82
C LEU A 184 13.46 12.88 11.56
N ARG A 185 13.93 13.98 12.19
CA ARG A 185 15.34 14.41 12.11
C ARG A 185 16.28 13.38 12.74
N GLY A 186 15.95 12.91 13.96
CA GLY A 186 16.71 11.88 14.63
C GLY A 186 16.80 10.60 13.81
N LEU A 187 15.69 10.21 13.18
CA LEU A 187 15.67 9.07 12.27
C LEU A 187 16.48 9.31 10.99
N ALA A 188 16.48 10.52 10.42
CA ALA A 188 17.33 10.88 9.28
C ALA A 188 18.81 10.69 9.60
N ASP A 189 19.24 11.22 10.75
CA ASP A 189 20.63 11.12 11.22
C ASP A 189 20.99 9.66 11.52
N LEU A 190 20.08 8.90 12.16
CA LEU A 190 20.24 7.49 12.46
C LEU A 190 20.37 6.64 11.18
N LEU A 191 19.53 6.90 10.17
CA LEU A 191 19.51 6.14 8.93
C LEU A 191 20.55 6.62 7.92
N CYS A 192 21.32 7.66 8.21
CA CYS A 192 22.18 8.33 7.24
C CYS A 192 21.38 8.70 5.97
N LEU A 193 20.28 9.44 6.14
CA LEU A 193 19.41 9.93 5.07
C LEU A 193 19.18 11.42 5.21
N ASP A 194 18.74 12.02 4.11
CA ASP A 194 18.21 13.37 4.14
C ASP A 194 16.75 13.34 4.58
N LEU A 195 16.40 14.14 5.60
CA LEU A 195 15.00 14.52 5.79
C LEU A 195 14.71 15.75 4.94
N VAL A 196 13.78 15.60 4.01
CA VAL A 196 13.35 16.65 3.09
C VAL A 196 11.95 17.12 3.48
N VAL A 197 11.84 18.41 3.79
CA VAL A 197 10.57 19.12 3.87
C VAL A 197 10.44 19.99 2.62
N GLU A 198 9.40 19.76 1.84
CA GLU A 198 9.22 20.43 0.56
C GLU A 198 7.89 21.19 0.52
N VAL A 199 7.90 22.33 -0.16
CA VAL A 199 6.68 23.05 -0.53
C VAL A 199 6.69 23.35 -2.03
N ARG A 200 5.55 23.14 -2.70
CA ARG A 200 5.33 23.46 -4.11
C ARG A 200 4.12 24.37 -4.29
N ARG A 201 4.09 25.12 -5.39
CA ARG A 201 2.87 25.80 -5.84
C ARG A 201 1.91 24.77 -6.43
N GLY A 202 0.66 24.73 -5.97
CA GLY A 202 -0.39 23.90 -6.53
C GLY A 202 -1.64 24.73 -6.90
N PRO A 203 -2.60 24.14 -7.63
CA PRO A 203 -3.81 24.83 -8.10
C PRO A 203 -4.70 25.40 -6.98
N GLY A 204 -4.63 24.84 -5.77
CA GLY A 204 -5.36 25.29 -4.57
C GLY A 204 -4.49 26.02 -3.53
N GLY A 205 -3.25 26.38 -3.88
CA GLY A 205 -2.28 26.97 -2.96
C GLY A 205 -1.04 26.10 -2.73
N PRO A 206 -0.19 26.48 -1.76
CA PRO A 206 1.05 25.76 -1.47
C PRO A 206 0.76 24.37 -0.89
N ARG A 207 1.41 23.33 -1.41
CA ARG A 207 1.30 21.95 -0.91
C ARG A 207 2.61 21.49 -0.29
N TRP A 208 2.50 20.81 0.85
CA TRP A 208 3.61 20.43 1.72
C TRP A 208 3.84 18.92 1.73
N TYR A 209 5.10 18.53 1.79
CA TYR A 209 5.55 17.15 1.77
C TYR A 209 6.71 16.95 2.74
N VAL A 210 6.74 15.80 3.41
CA VAL A 210 7.82 15.39 4.31
C VAL A 210 8.24 13.97 3.94
N ARG A 211 9.53 13.74 3.72
CA ARG A 211 10.04 12.42 3.29
C ARG A 211 11.53 12.26 3.55
N PHE A 212 12.00 11.02 3.46
CA PHE A 212 13.42 10.72 3.38
C PHE A 212 13.90 10.57 1.94
N GLU A 213 15.15 10.97 1.71
CA GLU A 213 15.86 10.77 0.45
C GLU A 213 17.30 10.29 0.71
N VAL A 214 17.84 9.53 -0.25
CA VAL A 214 19.29 9.31 -0.32
C VAL A 214 19.96 10.58 -0.89
N PRO A 215 21.15 10.97 -0.41
CA PRO A 215 21.87 12.11 -0.97
C PRO A 215 22.07 11.98 -2.49
N GLY A 216 21.84 13.08 -3.22
CA GLY A 216 21.89 13.07 -4.68
C GLY A 216 20.67 12.42 -5.35
N GLY A 217 19.65 12.02 -4.58
CA GLY A 217 18.36 11.58 -5.10
C GLY A 217 17.63 12.70 -5.85
N ARG A 218 16.84 12.32 -6.86
CA ARG A 218 16.09 13.28 -7.68
C ARG A 218 14.91 13.86 -6.90
N VAL A 219 14.58 15.11 -7.19
CA VAL A 219 13.35 15.73 -6.71
C VAL A 219 12.16 14.98 -7.34
N PRO A 220 11.17 14.53 -6.57
CA PRO A 220 10.04 13.79 -7.12
C PRO A 220 9.26 14.62 -8.13
N ASP A 221 8.70 13.95 -9.10
CA ASP A 221 8.02 14.56 -10.21
C ASP A 221 6.58 14.99 -9.84
N LEU A 222 5.82 14.08 -9.24
CA LEU A 222 4.45 14.28 -8.77
C LEU A 222 4.31 13.61 -7.40
N PRO A 223 4.46 14.35 -6.30
CA PRO A 223 4.07 13.82 -5.01
C PRO A 223 2.54 13.94 -4.90
N ASP A 224 1.85 12.83 -5.12
CA ASP A 224 0.41 12.71 -4.84
C ASP A 224 0.13 13.02 -3.36
N GLY A 225 -1.06 13.57 -3.07
CA GLY A 225 -1.54 13.66 -1.69
C GLY A 225 -0.75 14.60 -0.77
N GLY A 226 -0.29 15.76 -1.27
CA GLY A 226 0.35 16.78 -0.42
C GLY A 226 -0.55 17.27 0.71
N PHE A 227 -0.02 18.03 1.65
CA PHE A 227 -0.79 18.60 2.76
C PHE A 227 -0.94 20.11 2.60
N ASP A 228 -1.98 20.71 3.19
CA ASP A 228 -2.22 22.16 3.13
C ASP A 228 -1.18 22.99 3.89
N ASP A 229 -0.61 22.42 4.95
CA ASP A 229 0.45 23.03 5.73
C ASP A 229 1.45 22.01 6.29
N LEU A 230 2.54 22.53 6.85
CA LEU A 230 3.61 21.70 7.42
C LEU A 230 3.15 20.95 8.68
N ALA A 231 2.23 21.49 9.47
CA ALA A 231 1.77 20.82 10.69
C ALA A 231 0.96 19.57 10.33
N ALA A 232 0.04 19.69 9.37
CA ALA A 232 -0.68 18.57 8.80
C ALA A 232 0.27 17.54 8.15
N ALA A 233 1.29 18.01 7.42
CA ALA A 233 2.29 17.12 6.83
C ALA A 233 3.07 16.33 7.88
N LEU A 234 3.49 16.97 8.97
CA LEU A 234 4.23 16.31 10.05
C LEU A 234 3.35 15.36 10.89
N ALA A 235 2.08 15.68 11.05
CA ALA A 235 1.11 14.80 11.70
C ALA A 235 0.81 13.56 10.84
N GLY A 236 0.62 13.76 9.53
CA GLY A 236 0.29 12.70 8.57
C GLY A 236 1.47 11.82 8.14
N THR A 237 2.72 12.22 8.41
CA THR A 237 3.92 11.50 7.93
C THR A 237 4.62 10.74 9.08
N GLY A 238 4.30 9.45 9.20
CA GLY A 238 5.08 8.51 10.03
C GLY A 238 6.40 8.06 9.38
N PRO A 239 7.26 7.31 10.10
CA PRO A 239 8.53 6.79 9.57
C PRO A 239 8.41 6.01 8.25
N PHE A 240 7.50 5.03 8.16
CA PHE A 240 7.26 4.28 6.92
C PHE A 240 6.74 5.16 5.79
N ALA A 241 5.84 6.10 6.08
CA ALA A 241 5.33 7.04 5.08
C ALA A 241 6.43 7.96 4.54
N ALA A 242 7.37 8.38 5.39
CA ALA A 242 8.53 9.16 4.97
C ALA A 242 9.52 8.35 4.10
N LEU A 243 9.65 7.04 4.35
CA LEU A 243 10.48 6.13 3.55
C LEU A 243 9.80 5.69 2.25
N ALA A 244 8.47 5.68 2.18
CA ALA A 244 7.73 5.23 1.02
C ALA A 244 8.18 5.95 -0.28
N GLY A 245 8.44 5.17 -1.32
CA GLY A 245 8.94 5.62 -2.63
C GLY A 245 10.43 6.00 -2.64
N LEU A 246 11.19 5.67 -1.60
CA LEU A 246 12.63 5.97 -1.55
C LEU A 246 13.39 5.32 -2.71
N ARG A 247 13.04 4.08 -3.08
CA ARG A 247 13.55 3.33 -4.22
C ARG A 247 13.43 4.12 -5.53
N GLU A 248 12.25 4.66 -5.80
CA GLU A 248 11.96 5.43 -7.01
C GLU A 248 12.76 6.74 -7.05
N ARG A 249 12.90 7.42 -5.91
CA ARG A 249 13.64 8.70 -5.79
C ARG A 249 15.14 8.53 -5.82
N GLY A 250 15.64 7.42 -5.28
CA GLY A 250 17.04 7.09 -5.14
C GLY A 250 17.59 6.20 -6.26
N ARG A 251 16.79 5.85 -7.27
CA ARG A 251 17.17 4.92 -8.35
C ARG A 251 18.49 5.31 -9.02
N ASP A 252 18.63 6.59 -9.36
CA ASP A 252 19.80 7.11 -10.10
C ASP A 252 20.88 7.70 -9.18
N ALA A 253 20.61 7.74 -7.87
CA ALA A 253 21.49 8.34 -6.89
C ALA A 253 22.84 7.59 -6.85
N PRO A 254 23.95 8.30 -6.66
CA PRO A 254 25.26 7.68 -6.54
C PRO A 254 25.34 6.82 -5.28
N ALA A 255 25.95 5.64 -5.40
CA ALA A 255 26.10 4.69 -4.31
C ALA A 255 27.44 4.91 -3.58
N TYR A 256 27.40 4.94 -2.25
CA TYR A 256 28.58 5.10 -1.39
C TYR A 256 28.47 4.16 -0.19
N ALA A 257 29.62 3.67 0.28
CA ALA A 257 29.71 3.06 1.59
C ALA A 257 29.32 4.09 2.67
N ILE A 258 28.84 3.61 3.82
CA ILE A 258 28.47 4.48 4.94
C ILE A 258 29.47 4.28 6.06
N THR A 259 30.01 5.39 6.57
CA THR A 259 30.79 5.42 7.80
C THR A 259 29.95 6.17 8.83
N PRO A 260 29.11 5.48 9.62
CA PRO A 260 28.26 6.13 10.59
C PRO A 260 29.13 6.94 11.55
N ARG A 261 28.75 8.18 11.86
CA ARG A 261 29.37 8.86 13.00
C ARG A 261 29.10 8.02 14.23
N ARG A 262 30.13 7.77 15.06
CA ARG A 262 29.90 7.21 16.40
C ARG A 262 28.82 8.06 17.06
N ALA A 263 27.67 7.45 17.32
CA ALA A 263 26.64 8.11 18.08
C ALA A 263 27.27 8.52 19.42
N GLY A 264 27.22 9.81 19.74
CA GLY A 264 27.31 10.21 21.15
C GLY A 264 26.19 9.50 21.92
N PRO A 265 26.27 9.41 23.26
CA PRO A 265 25.24 8.78 24.05
C PRO A 265 23.85 9.30 23.64
N PRO A 266 22.82 8.43 23.61
CA PRO A 266 21.47 8.81 23.22
C PRO A 266 21.08 10.05 24.02
N ARG A 267 20.72 11.14 23.33
CA ARG A 267 20.22 12.35 24.00
C ARG A 267 18.87 11.99 24.61
N THR A 268 18.90 11.48 25.83
CA THR A 268 17.73 11.29 26.69
C THR A 268 17.05 12.64 26.85
N ALA A 269 15.73 12.66 26.61
CA ALA A 269 14.88 13.84 26.67
C ALA A 269 15.40 15.05 25.87
N VAL A 270 14.91 15.20 24.64
CA VAL A 270 15.09 16.41 23.84
C VAL A 270 14.44 17.58 24.57
N GLU A 271 15.21 18.30 25.38
CA GLU A 271 14.96 19.72 25.56
C GLU A 271 15.00 20.35 24.16
N PRO A 272 13.96 21.10 23.74
CA PRO A 272 13.95 21.74 22.45
C PRO A 272 15.08 22.77 22.41
N ASP A 273 16.16 22.42 21.74
CA ASP A 273 17.24 23.34 21.40
C ASP A 273 16.63 24.56 20.71
N ARG A 274 16.61 25.69 21.42
CA ARG A 274 16.05 26.97 20.95
C ARG A 274 16.80 27.52 19.72
N THR A 275 17.91 26.92 19.33
CA THR A 275 18.69 27.28 18.13
C THR A 275 18.42 26.40 16.91
N ALA A 276 17.79 25.23 17.08
CA ALA A 276 17.44 24.34 15.96
C ALA A 276 16.05 24.70 15.41
N ALA A 277 16.01 25.50 14.35
CA ALA A 277 14.83 25.87 13.56
C ALA A 277 13.64 24.89 13.68
N GLY A 278 12.66 25.25 14.51
CA GLY A 278 11.43 24.48 14.67
C GLY A 278 10.51 24.55 13.44
N PRO A 279 9.38 23.83 13.44
CA PRO A 279 8.46 23.75 12.29
C PRO A 279 8.04 25.13 11.76
N ARG A 280 7.77 26.09 12.65
CA ARG A 280 7.38 27.47 12.26
C ARG A 280 8.46 28.18 11.45
N TRP A 281 9.73 28.06 11.85
CA TRP A 281 10.84 28.68 11.15
C TRP A 281 11.09 28.04 9.79
N THR A 282 11.07 26.71 9.73
CA THR A 282 11.20 25.95 8.47
C THR A 282 10.08 26.32 7.50
N ALA A 283 8.83 26.42 7.99
CA ALA A 283 7.71 26.83 7.15
C ALA A 283 7.87 28.27 6.64
N TRP A 284 8.31 29.19 7.49
CA TRP A 284 8.53 30.59 7.11
C TRP A 284 9.59 30.74 6.00
N TRP A 285 10.76 30.11 6.15
CA TRP A 285 11.83 30.14 5.14
C TRP A 285 11.39 29.54 3.80
N LEU A 286 10.71 28.40 3.85
CA LEU A 286 10.21 27.74 2.66
C LEU A 286 9.19 28.60 1.91
N ARG A 287 8.26 29.25 2.62
CA ARG A 287 7.33 30.21 2.02
C ARG A 287 8.04 31.42 1.40
N MET A 288 9.10 31.92 2.04
CA MET A 288 9.93 32.99 1.49
C MET A 288 10.59 32.58 0.15
N LEU A 289 11.16 31.38 0.07
CA LEU A 289 11.75 30.86 -1.16
C LEU A 289 10.69 30.58 -2.24
N LEU A 290 9.54 30.05 -1.85
CA LEU A 290 8.42 29.74 -2.75
C LEU A 290 7.89 30.98 -3.49
N ARG A 291 8.05 32.19 -2.93
CA ARG A 291 7.67 33.44 -3.64
C ARG A 291 8.46 33.66 -4.93
N ARG A 292 9.65 33.08 -5.05
CA ARG A 292 10.59 33.30 -6.18
C ARG A 292 10.86 32.04 -7.01
N ALA A 293 10.17 30.94 -6.74
CA ALA A 293 10.44 29.64 -7.34
C ALA A 293 9.16 28.79 -7.43
N PRO A 294 9.05 27.83 -8.38
CA PRO A 294 7.94 26.89 -8.44
C PRO A 294 7.86 25.97 -7.19
N GLY A 295 8.97 25.77 -6.48
CA GLY A 295 9.02 25.04 -5.21
C GLY A 295 10.26 25.37 -4.39
N ALA A 296 10.32 24.85 -3.16
CA ALA A 296 11.46 24.96 -2.27
C ALA A 296 11.57 23.74 -1.35
N GLN A 297 12.79 23.41 -0.94
CA GLN A 297 13.11 22.33 -0.01
C GLN A 297 13.92 22.83 1.18
N ALA A 298 13.66 22.26 2.34
CA ALA A 298 14.52 22.30 3.50
C ALA A 298 15.04 20.88 3.67
N VAL A 299 16.36 20.72 3.60
CA VAL A 299 17.04 19.43 3.70
C VAL A 299 17.81 19.41 5.01
N TRP A 300 17.46 18.49 5.89
CA TRP A 300 18.22 18.21 7.10
C TRP A 300 19.28 17.15 6.79
N ARG A 301 20.55 17.53 6.96
CA ARG A 301 21.73 16.68 6.76
C ARG A 301 22.81 17.12 7.74
N ASP A 302 23.53 16.16 8.34
CA ASP A 302 24.61 16.41 9.30
C ASP A 302 24.22 17.37 10.44
N GLY A 303 23.02 17.19 11.00
CA GLY A 303 22.53 18.02 12.10
C GLY A 303 22.18 19.47 11.72
N ARG A 304 22.04 19.79 10.43
CA ARG A 304 21.81 21.16 9.95
C ARG A 304 20.76 21.23 8.85
N TRP A 305 19.93 22.29 8.88
CA TRP A 305 19.01 22.61 7.79
C TRP A 305 19.72 23.36 6.65
N ARG A 306 19.43 22.95 5.42
CA ARG A 306 19.80 23.65 4.18
C ARG A 306 18.53 23.99 3.42
N TYR A 307 18.34 25.26 3.07
CA TYR A 307 17.18 25.72 2.33
C TYR A 307 17.55 25.93 0.86
N VAL A 308 16.86 25.23 -0.04
CA VAL A 308 17.17 25.14 -1.47
C VAL A 308 15.92 25.52 -2.29
N ARG A 309 16.11 26.34 -3.33
CA ARG A 309 15.05 26.64 -4.31
C ARG A 309 14.95 25.49 -5.32
N LEU A 310 13.74 25.17 -5.75
CA LEU A 310 13.51 24.30 -6.90
C LEU A 310 13.31 25.15 -8.15
N ARG A 311 13.96 24.77 -9.25
CA ARG A 311 13.82 25.43 -10.57
C ARG A 311 13.25 24.42 -11.57
N ALA A 312 12.70 24.92 -12.67
CA ALA A 312 12.29 24.06 -13.78
C ALA A 312 13.49 23.24 -14.28
N GLY A 313 13.30 21.94 -14.39
CA GLY A 313 14.21 20.99 -15.00
C GLY A 313 13.84 20.72 -16.46
N PRO A 314 14.59 19.82 -17.14
CA PRO A 314 14.21 19.38 -18.47
C PRO A 314 12.84 18.68 -18.42
N PRO A 315 11.91 19.02 -19.31
CA PRO A 315 10.62 18.36 -19.34
C PRO A 315 10.79 16.88 -19.74
N VAL A 316 9.89 16.04 -19.26
CA VAL A 316 9.83 14.62 -19.62
C VAL A 316 8.63 14.41 -20.52
N ASP A 317 8.87 13.79 -21.67
CA ASP A 317 7.82 13.39 -22.59
C ASP A 317 7.36 11.97 -22.21
N GLU A 318 6.08 11.84 -21.88
CA GLU A 318 5.41 10.60 -21.52
C GLU A 318 4.54 10.16 -22.68
N ILE A 319 4.84 8.99 -23.25
CA ILE A 319 4.16 8.44 -24.42
C ILE A 319 3.48 7.14 -24.01
N HIS A 320 2.18 7.03 -24.28
CA HIS A 320 1.37 5.88 -23.91
C HIS A 320 0.54 5.41 -25.10
N ALA A 321 0.66 4.15 -25.48
CA ALA A 321 -0.30 3.52 -26.37
C ALA A 321 -1.64 3.37 -25.64
N THR A 322 -2.73 3.65 -26.34
CA THR A 322 -4.09 3.53 -25.82
C THR A 322 -4.78 2.33 -26.43
N ASP A 323 -5.83 1.86 -25.76
CA ASP A 323 -6.66 0.76 -26.23
C ASP A 323 -7.49 1.08 -27.50
N THR A 324 -7.48 2.33 -27.97
CA THR A 324 -8.09 2.73 -29.25
C THR A 324 -7.14 2.54 -30.44
N GLY A 325 -5.88 2.16 -30.20
CA GLY A 325 -4.82 2.11 -31.22
C GLY A 325 -4.05 3.43 -31.39
N GLN A 326 -4.49 4.51 -30.75
CA GLN A 326 -3.78 5.79 -30.76
C GLN A 326 -2.69 5.85 -29.69
N VAL A 327 -1.81 6.83 -29.81
CA VAL A 327 -0.72 7.12 -28.90
C VAL A 327 -0.92 8.49 -28.27
N THR A 328 -1.06 8.52 -26.96
CA THR A 328 -1.11 9.77 -26.19
C THR A 328 0.30 10.21 -25.85
N TRP A 329 0.62 11.47 -26.12
CA TRP A 329 1.85 12.13 -25.72
C TRP A 329 1.55 13.21 -24.69
N SER A 330 2.25 13.25 -23.57
CA SER A 330 2.15 14.37 -22.64
C SER A 330 3.55 14.85 -22.28
N ARG A 331 3.70 16.17 -22.13
CA ARG A 331 4.94 16.76 -21.66
C ARG A 331 4.74 17.22 -20.23
N ARG A 332 5.57 16.70 -19.34
CA ARG A 332 5.53 17.02 -17.91
C ARG A 332 6.74 17.84 -17.53
N ASP A 333 6.49 18.96 -16.85
CA ASP A 333 7.56 19.76 -16.26
C ASP A 333 8.17 19.01 -15.07
N THR A 334 9.49 19.05 -14.97
CA THR A 334 10.24 18.52 -13.84
C THR A 334 10.78 19.65 -12.97
N LEU A 335 11.08 19.34 -11.71
CA LEU A 335 11.76 20.26 -10.81
C LEU A 335 13.13 19.71 -10.46
N VAL A 336 14.13 20.58 -10.42
CA VAL A 336 15.48 20.24 -9.96
C VAL A 336 15.93 21.22 -8.90
N ARG A 337 16.82 20.78 -8.01
CA ARG A 337 17.43 21.68 -7.02
C ARG A 337 18.28 22.72 -7.72
N ALA A 338 18.20 23.97 -7.26
CA ALA A 338 19.08 25.03 -7.73
C ALA A 338 20.54 24.82 -7.30
N GLY A 339 20.76 24.06 -6.22
CA GLY A 339 22.06 23.58 -5.78
C GLY A 339 21.89 22.39 -4.85
N GLU A 340 22.74 21.38 -5.00
CA GLU A 340 22.74 20.20 -4.13
C GLU A 340 23.37 20.54 -2.77
N PRO A 341 22.84 20.03 -1.65
CA PRO A 341 23.51 20.19 -0.37
C PRO A 341 24.91 19.53 -0.40
N PRO A 342 25.89 20.02 0.38
CA PRO A 342 27.24 19.44 0.44
C PRO A 342 27.23 17.95 0.76
N ALA A 343 28.21 17.20 0.24
CA ALA A 343 28.34 15.78 0.53
C ALA A 343 28.29 15.49 2.04
N PRO A 344 27.49 14.50 2.49
CA PRO A 344 27.36 14.20 3.90
C PRO A 344 28.66 13.72 4.54
N SER A 345 28.86 14.05 5.81
CA SER A 345 30.06 13.67 6.58
C SER A 345 30.22 12.17 6.80
N TRP A 346 29.14 11.40 6.68
CA TRP A 346 29.11 9.94 6.82
C TRP A 346 29.31 9.20 5.49
N GLN A 347 29.45 9.93 4.37
CA GLN A 347 29.70 9.34 3.06
C GLN A 347 31.11 8.76 2.99
N GLY A 348 31.22 7.45 2.76
CA GLY A 348 32.47 6.73 2.58
C GLY A 348 32.88 6.65 1.10
N GLN A 349 33.63 5.58 0.77
CA GLN A 349 34.10 5.34 -0.60
C GLN A 349 32.93 5.11 -1.58
N PRO A 350 33.05 5.55 -2.84
CA PRO A 350 32.07 5.22 -3.88
C PRO A 350 31.97 3.69 -4.08
N ILE A 351 30.75 3.20 -4.31
CA ILE A 351 30.52 1.79 -4.66
C ILE A 351 30.59 1.63 -6.18
N GLY A 352 31.46 0.72 -6.64
CA GLY A 352 31.61 0.38 -8.05
C GLY A 352 30.34 -0.19 -8.67
N HIS A 353 30.16 0.05 -9.98
CA HIS A 353 29.06 -0.52 -10.75
C HIS A 353 29.43 -0.67 -12.22
N ARG A 354 28.77 -1.62 -12.89
CA ARG A 354 28.78 -1.77 -14.35
C ARG A 354 27.42 -1.43 -14.94
N ARG A 355 27.36 -1.15 -16.24
CA ARG A 355 26.10 -0.99 -16.96
C ARG A 355 25.34 -2.33 -16.98
N CYS A 356 24.02 -2.26 -16.78
CA CYS A 356 23.16 -3.44 -16.86
C CYS A 356 23.15 -3.99 -18.29
N PRO A 357 23.43 -5.29 -18.51
CA PRO A 357 23.36 -5.91 -19.84
C PRO A 357 21.92 -6.22 -20.28
N ASP A 358 20.96 -6.26 -19.34
CA ASP A 358 19.61 -6.79 -19.59
C ASP A 358 18.56 -5.70 -19.80
N CYS A 359 18.93 -4.42 -19.77
CA CYS A 359 18.00 -3.33 -20.03
C CYS A 359 18.68 -2.10 -20.63
N VAL A 360 17.91 -1.31 -21.37
CA VAL A 360 18.31 0.02 -21.82
C VAL A 360 17.83 1.05 -20.79
N PRO A 361 18.73 1.76 -20.08
CA PRO A 361 18.35 2.72 -19.04
C PRO A 361 17.41 3.81 -19.55
N GLY A 362 16.42 4.18 -18.74
CA GLY A 362 15.42 5.21 -19.10
C GLY A 362 14.35 4.74 -20.09
N THR A 363 14.33 3.45 -20.47
CA THR A 363 13.33 2.87 -21.37
C THR A 363 12.69 1.61 -20.76
N ARG A 364 11.63 1.10 -21.40
CA ARG A 364 11.04 -0.22 -21.08
C ARG A 364 11.67 -1.39 -21.84
N LEU A 365 12.72 -1.15 -22.62
CA LEU A 365 13.39 -2.19 -23.40
C LEU A 365 14.24 -3.07 -22.49
N ARG A 366 14.01 -4.37 -22.57
CA ARG A 366 14.73 -5.42 -21.85
C ARG A 366 15.32 -6.40 -22.85
N ARG A 367 16.41 -7.06 -22.47
CA ARG A 367 16.95 -8.17 -23.26
C ARG A 367 15.86 -9.22 -23.43
N CYS A 368 15.51 -9.51 -24.67
CA CYS A 368 14.54 -10.55 -24.98
C CYS A 368 15.13 -11.90 -24.60
N ARG A 369 14.31 -12.80 -24.09
CA ARG A 369 14.75 -14.15 -23.66
C ARG A 369 14.99 -15.11 -24.82
N CYS A 370 15.00 -14.62 -26.06
CA CYS A 370 15.23 -15.42 -27.26
C CYS A 370 16.73 -15.75 -27.44
N ASP A 371 17.32 -16.63 -26.61
CA ASP A 371 18.69 -17.13 -26.82
C ASP A 371 18.70 -18.67 -26.63
N ALA A 372 18.84 -19.48 -27.69
CA ALA A 372 20.15 -19.87 -28.21
C ALA A 372 20.30 -19.97 -29.74
N ASP A 373 19.23 -19.83 -30.55
CA ASP A 373 19.27 -19.79 -32.04
C ASP A 373 18.19 -18.83 -32.61
N GLY A 374 17.77 -17.83 -31.83
CA GLY A 374 16.61 -16.97 -32.09
C GLY A 374 16.80 -16.05 -33.29
N GLY A 375 16.33 -16.51 -34.46
CA GLY A 375 16.43 -15.79 -35.73
C GLY A 375 15.64 -14.47 -35.81
N PRO A 376 15.76 -13.75 -36.94
CA PRO A 376 15.17 -12.43 -37.19
C PRO A 376 13.64 -12.37 -37.01
N ASP A 377 12.95 -13.51 -36.93
CA ASP A 377 11.49 -13.63 -36.87
C ASP A 377 10.91 -13.75 -35.44
N CYS A 378 11.66 -13.39 -34.40
CA CYS A 378 11.14 -13.44 -33.03
C CYS A 378 9.89 -12.56 -32.86
N GLY A 379 8.75 -13.16 -32.51
CA GLY A 379 7.49 -12.43 -32.32
C GLY A 379 7.47 -11.39 -31.19
N HIS A 380 8.49 -11.36 -30.33
CA HIS A 380 8.60 -10.40 -29.23
C HIS A 380 9.58 -9.24 -29.52
N CYS A 381 10.73 -9.54 -30.12
CA CYS A 381 11.78 -8.54 -30.37
C CYS A 381 12.03 -8.24 -31.85
N ALA A 382 11.43 -8.99 -32.78
CA ALA A 382 11.63 -8.90 -34.23
C ALA A 382 13.11 -8.87 -34.63
N GLY A 383 13.94 -9.70 -33.98
CA GLY A 383 15.37 -9.80 -34.26
C GLY A 383 16.25 -8.71 -33.65
N THR A 384 15.70 -7.75 -32.90
CA THR A 384 16.48 -6.67 -32.25
C THR A 384 17.18 -7.11 -30.97
N GLY A 385 16.83 -8.28 -30.42
CA GLY A 385 17.32 -8.76 -29.13
C GLY A 385 16.75 -8.00 -27.92
N LEU A 386 15.85 -7.03 -28.14
CA LEU A 386 15.19 -6.24 -27.11
C LEU A 386 13.67 -6.31 -27.26
N GLU A 387 12.98 -6.53 -26.15
CA GLU A 387 11.51 -6.49 -26.09
C GLU A 387 11.04 -5.41 -25.12
N ALA A 388 9.87 -4.83 -25.38
CA ALA A 388 9.23 -3.94 -24.43
C ALA A 388 8.66 -4.78 -23.28
N SER A 389 9.01 -4.43 -22.04
CA SER A 389 8.49 -5.08 -20.84
C SER A 389 7.98 -4.05 -19.85
N ASP A 390 6.79 -4.30 -19.31
CA ASP A 390 6.22 -3.52 -18.22
C ASP A 390 6.76 -3.95 -16.84
N VAL A 391 7.59 -5.00 -16.80
CA VAL A 391 8.20 -5.51 -15.58
C VAL A 391 9.57 -4.85 -15.37
N THR A 392 9.87 -4.49 -14.12
CA THR A 392 11.19 -3.98 -13.76
C THR A 392 12.28 -4.98 -14.11
N CYS A 393 13.40 -4.52 -14.66
CA CYS A 393 14.57 -5.35 -14.96
C CYS A 393 15.01 -6.10 -13.71
N VAL A 394 15.04 -7.42 -13.76
CA VAL A 394 15.40 -8.27 -12.61
C VAL A 394 16.83 -8.00 -12.14
N SER A 395 17.75 -7.75 -13.08
CA SER A 395 19.19 -7.62 -12.79
C SER A 395 19.59 -6.29 -12.16
N CYS A 396 18.85 -5.20 -12.41
CA CYS A 396 19.21 -3.86 -11.90
C CYS A 396 18.04 -3.05 -11.34
N GLY A 397 16.82 -3.58 -11.38
CA GLY A 397 15.59 -2.89 -10.98
C GLY A 397 15.38 -1.54 -11.67
N ASP A 398 15.71 -1.46 -12.96
CA ASP A 398 15.63 -0.30 -13.86
C ASP A 398 16.60 0.85 -13.57
N SER A 399 17.53 0.69 -12.63
CA SER A 399 18.60 1.68 -12.40
C SER A 399 19.60 1.77 -13.55
N GLY A 400 19.65 0.75 -14.42
CA GLY A 400 20.68 0.62 -15.45
C GLY A 400 22.08 0.30 -14.89
N ARG A 401 22.22 0.09 -13.57
CA ARG A 401 23.48 -0.14 -12.87
C ARG A 401 23.43 -1.45 -12.09
N VAL A 402 24.46 -2.27 -12.26
CA VAL A 402 24.69 -3.46 -11.44
C VAL A 402 25.82 -3.14 -10.48
N HIS A 403 25.48 -2.95 -9.20
CA HIS A 403 26.42 -2.55 -8.16
C HIS A 403 27.25 -3.73 -7.64
N GLU A 404 28.49 -3.47 -7.28
CA GLU A 404 29.44 -4.49 -6.77
C GLU A 404 29.29 -4.76 -5.28
N ALA A 405 28.67 -3.83 -4.55
CA ALA A 405 28.41 -3.92 -3.12
C ALA A 405 27.02 -3.36 -2.78
N ALA A 406 26.49 -3.76 -1.63
CA ALA A 406 25.25 -3.24 -1.07
C ALA A 406 25.48 -2.70 0.34
N VAL A 407 24.87 -1.57 0.68
CA VAL A 407 24.82 -1.13 2.08
C VAL A 407 23.51 -1.62 2.69
N VAL A 408 23.61 -2.47 3.69
CA VAL A 408 22.46 -3.01 4.42
C VAL A 408 22.25 -2.21 5.69
N THR A 409 21.07 -1.63 5.83
CA THR A 409 20.64 -0.92 7.03
C THR A 409 19.48 -1.67 7.67
N VAL A 410 19.64 -2.14 8.91
CA VAL A 410 18.55 -2.73 9.71
C VAL A 410 18.18 -1.74 10.81
N THR A 411 16.90 -1.44 11.01
CA THR A 411 16.43 -0.42 11.96
C THR A 411 15.09 -0.75 12.59
N ASP A 412 14.87 -0.34 13.84
CA ASP A 412 13.56 -0.38 14.50
C ASP A 412 12.67 0.84 14.20
N LEU A 413 13.16 1.78 13.38
CA LEU A 413 12.53 3.07 13.07
C LEU A 413 12.24 3.97 14.29
N SER A 414 12.78 3.63 15.46
CA SER A 414 12.47 4.27 16.74
C SER A 414 13.71 4.91 17.39
N GLY A 415 14.88 4.27 17.25
CA GLY A 415 16.11 4.76 17.83
C GLY A 415 17.36 3.90 17.60
N ALA A 416 17.22 2.72 16.98
CA ALA A 416 18.33 1.83 16.69
C ALA A 416 18.46 1.57 15.18
N ALA A 417 19.70 1.57 14.70
CA ALA A 417 20.05 1.14 13.35
C ALA A 417 21.47 0.57 13.30
N THR A 418 21.67 -0.42 12.44
CA THR A 418 22.99 -0.96 12.10
C THR A 418 23.22 -0.81 10.61
N HIS A 419 24.42 -0.40 10.21
CA HIS A 419 24.82 -0.26 8.81
C HIS A 419 26.00 -1.18 8.52
N GLU A 420 25.89 -1.98 7.48
CA GLU A 420 26.94 -2.91 7.07
C GLU A 420 27.15 -2.84 5.56
N LEU A 421 28.40 -2.89 5.14
CA LEU A 421 28.76 -3.02 3.73
C LEU A 421 28.88 -4.50 3.38
N TRP A 422 27.99 -4.98 2.51
CA TRP A 422 28.10 -6.29 1.90
C TRP A 422 28.85 -6.17 0.58
N SER A 423 30.00 -6.83 0.50
CA SER A 423 30.82 -6.96 -0.70
C SER A 423 31.22 -8.42 -0.89
N ALA A 424 31.63 -8.79 -2.10
CA ALA A 424 32.10 -10.15 -2.40
C ALA A 424 33.62 -10.33 -2.16
N ASP A 425 34.25 -9.42 -1.41
CA ASP A 425 35.70 -9.41 -1.19
C ASP A 425 36.18 -10.63 -0.39
N ASP A 426 35.33 -11.15 0.51
CA ASP A 426 35.56 -12.39 1.23
C ASP A 426 34.94 -13.55 0.45
N LEU A 427 35.73 -14.21 -0.40
CA LEU A 427 35.34 -15.39 -1.19
C LEU A 427 35.08 -16.65 -0.33
N ALA A 428 34.68 -16.50 0.94
CA ALA A 428 34.36 -17.64 1.80
C ALA A 428 33.21 -18.42 1.15
N PRO A 429 33.44 -19.67 0.68
CA PRO A 429 32.40 -20.43 0.02
C PRO A 429 31.29 -20.70 1.02
N GLY A 430 30.04 -20.37 0.63
CA GLY A 430 28.87 -20.73 1.43
C GLY A 430 28.82 -22.25 1.66
N VAL A 431 28.19 -22.67 2.76
CA VAL A 431 28.05 -24.09 3.11
C VAL A 431 26.85 -24.67 2.36
N PRO A 432 26.98 -25.80 1.63
CA PRO A 432 25.82 -26.46 1.03
C PRO A 432 24.79 -26.88 2.08
N VAL A 433 23.52 -26.54 1.86
CA VAL A 433 22.41 -26.83 2.80
C VAL A 433 21.28 -27.65 2.18
N GLY A 434 21.42 -28.05 0.92
CA GLY A 434 20.45 -28.88 0.20
C GLY A 434 20.39 -28.52 -1.29
N GLY A 435 19.44 -29.10 -2.01
CA GLY A 435 19.21 -28.84 -3.43
C GLY A 435 18.44 -29.97 -4.09
N TRP A 436 17.80 -29.67 -5.21
CA TRP A 436 17.10 -30.68 -6.00
C TRP A 436 18.07 -31.80 -6.42
N PRO A 437 17.67 -33.09 -6.39
CA PRO A 437 18.50 -34.19 -6.87
C PRO A 437 18.98 -33.93 -8.31
N GLY A 438 20.29 -33.88 -8.51
CA GLY A 438 20.91 -33.59 -9.82
C GLY A 438 20.92 -32.12 -10.24
N GLY A 439 20.38 -31.21 -9.42
CA GLY A 439 20.42 -29.77 -9.62
C GLY A 439 21.62 -29.10 -8.92
N PRO A 440 21.83 -27.80 -9.16
CA PRO A 440 22.88 -27.04 -8.49
C PRO A 440 22.60 -26.91 -6.99
N PRO A 441 23.62 -27.01 -6.11
CA PRO A 441 23.40 -26.96 -4.66
C PRO A 441 22.98 -25.55 -4.22
N VAL A 442 22.19 -25.48 -3.17
CA VAL A 442 21.89 -24.23 -2.46
C VAL A 442 22.92 -24.05 -1.36
N LEU A 443 23.59 -22.91 -1.39
CA LEU A 443 24.61 -22.52 -0.43
C LEU A 443 24.01 -21.55 0.58
N ARG A 444 24.36 -21.74 1.86
CA ARG A 444 24.13 -20.76 2.93
C ARG A 444 25.41 -19.97 3.15
N LEU A 445 25.31 -18.65 2.96
CA LEU A 445 26.40 -17.71 3.18
C LEU A 445 26.66 -17.51 4.68
N GLY A 446 27.83 -16.96 5.02
CA GLY A 446 28.19 -16.67 6.41
C GLY A 446 27.27 -15.65 7.07
N ASP A 447 27.22 -15.64 8.40
CA ASP A 447 26.29 -14.86 9.24
C ASP A 447 26.21 -13.36 8.90
N ARG A 448 27.30 -12.77 8.39
CA ARG A 448 27.31 -11.37 7.94
C ARG A 448 26.28 -11.06 6.84
N TYR A 449 25.95 -12.05 5.99
CA TYR A 449 25.00 -11.92 4.88
C TYR A 449 23.58 -12.40 5.21
N ARG A 450 23.32 -12.70 6.49
CA ARG A 450 22.06 -13.29 6.97
C ARG A 450 21.30 -12.28 7.82
N LEU A 451 20.22 -11.71 7.30
CA LEU A 451 19.41 -10.74 8.05
C LEU A 451 18.70 -11.37 9.26
N ALA A 452 18.38 -12.67 9.20
CA ALA A 452 17.74 -13.41 10.29
C ALA A 452 18.54 -13.30 11.60
N ASP A 453 19.87 -13.40 11.52
CA ASP A 453 20.76 -13.34 12.68
C ASP A 453 20.78 -11.94 13.32
N ARG A 454 20.31 -10.91 12.59
CA ARG A 454 20.18 -9.53 13.09
C ARG A 454 18.84 -9.27 13.76
N ALA A 455 17.79 -10.02 13.42
CA ALA A 455 16.43 -9.77 13.92
C ALA A 455 16.33 -9.80 15.45
N ALA A 456 17.04 -10.75 16.08
CA ALA A 456 17.06 -10.90 17.54
C ALA A 456 17.62 -9.67 18.27
N ALA A 457 18.60 -8.98 17.68
CA ALA A 457 19.17 -7.76 18.25
C ALA A 457 18.16 -6.60 18.34
N PHE A 458 17.09 -6.66 17.54
CA PHE A 458 15.98 -5.70 17.55
C PHE A 458 14.71 -6.25 18.25
N GLY A 459 14.78 -7.45 18.85
CA GLY A 459 13.65 -8.06 19.56
C GLY A 459 12.48 -8.49 18.66
N VAL A 460 12.74 -8.74 17.38
CA VAL A 460 11.74 -9.19 16.39
C VAL A 460 12.08 -10.57 15.83
N ARG A 461 11.09 -11.27 15.28
CA ARG A 461 11.33 -12.54 14.58
C ARG A 461 11.96 -12.23 13.21
N PRO A 462 12.82 -13.11 12.66
CA PRO A 462 13.35 -12.95 11.30
C PRO A 462 12.27 -12.67 10.25
N VAL A 463 11.11 -13.31 10.39
CA VAL A 463 9.99 -13.15 9.46
C VAL A 463 9.24 -11.82 9.59
N ASP A 464 9.45 -11.08 10.68
CA ASP A 464 8.90 -9.74 10.87
C ASP A 464 9.78 -8.66 10.20
N LEU A 465 10.94 -9.04 9.62
CA LEU A 465 11.77 -8.14 8.84
C LEU A 465 11.05 -7.77 7.54
N THR A 466 10.94 -6.47 7.29
CA THR A 466 10.29 -5.92 6.08
C THR A 466 11.19 -4.94 5.39
N ASP A 467 10.99 -4.74 4.09
CA ASP A 467 11.54 -3.62 3.36
C ASP A 467 11.01 -2.32 3.97
N ALA A 468 11.92 -1.43 4.37
CA ALA A 468 11.54 -0.17 4.98
C ALA A 468 10.85 0.76 3.96
N ASP A 469 11.05 0.52 2.65
CA ASP A 469 10.31 1.14 1.56
C ASP A 469 9.15 0.24 1.11
N GLY A 470 7.94 0.57 1.56
CA GLY A 470 6.71 -0.12 1.16
C GLY A 470 6.28 -1.29 2.05
N GLY A 471 7.09 -1.71 3.02
CA GLY A 471 6.69 -2.68 4.05
C GLY A 471 6.52 -4.12 3.55
N LEU A 472 7.13 -4.46 2.42
CA LEU A 472 7.07 -5.82 1.86
C LEU A 472 7.93 -6.79 2.68
N PRO A 473 7.52 -8.05 2.88
CA PRO A 473 8.36 -9.05 3.55
C PRO A 473 9.72 -9.22 2.87
N ILE A 474 10.78 -9.38 3.65
CA ILE A 474 12.10 -9.73 3.12
C ILE A 474 12.09 -11.19 2.65
N HIS A 475 12.44 -11.40 1.37
CA HIS A 475 12.52 -12.73 0.76
C HIS A 475 13.47 -13.64 1.54
N ARG A 476 13.16 -14.93 1.62
CA ARG A 476 13.94 -15.92 2.39
C ARG A 476 15.42 -15.88 2.03
N ASP A 477 15.75 -15.73 0.75
CA ASP A 477 17.13 -15.77 0.28
C ASP A 477 17.99 -14.70 0.98
N LEU A 478 17.52 -13.45 1.01
CA LEU A 478 18.20 -12.37 1.73
C LEU A 478 18.12 -12.54 3.25
N ARG A 479 17.02 -13.11 3.74
CA ARG A 479 16.79 -13.33 5.18
C ARG A 479 17.78 -14.36 5.74
N GLU A 480 17.94 -15.48 5.07
CA GLU A 480 18.72 -16.64 5.49
C GLU A 480 20.10 -16.74 4.83
N GLY A 481 20.42 -15.82 3.91
CA GLY A 481 21.67 -15.82 3.13
C GLY A 481 21.77 -17.01 2.18
N LEU A 482 20.70 -17.35 1.48
CA LEU A 482 20.66 -18.49 0.56
C LEU A 482 20.93 -18.06 -0.87
N VAL A 483 21.72 -18.85 -1.59
CA VAL A 483 21.98 -18.64 -3.01
C VAL A 483 22.13 -19.99 -3.73
N VAL A 484 21.57 -20.10 -4.94
CA VAL A 484 21.78 -21.27 -5.80
C VAL A 484 23.18 -21.17 -6.41
N GLY A 485 24.04 -22.16 -6.15
CA GLY A 485 25.36 -22.23 -6.75
C GLY A 485 25.25 -22.72 -8.18
N ASP A 486 25.46 -21.87 -9.18
CA ASP A 486 25.17 -22.16 -10.60
C ASP A 486 26.32 -22.82 -11.37
N GLY A 487 27.42 -23.16 -10.71
CA GLY A 487 28.60 -23.78 -11.35
C GLY A 487 29.32 -22.86 -12.34
N THR A 488 29.00 -21.55 -12.37
CA THR A 488 29.63 -20.57 -13.26
C THR A 488 30.90 -19.95 -12.65
N THR A 489 31.60 -19.12 -13.42
CA THR A 489 32.77 -18.36 -12.97
C THR A 489 32.44 -17.15 -12.07
N ASP A 490 31.17 -16.75 -11.92
CA ASP A 490 30.78 -15.70 -10.98
C ASP A 490 30.52 -16.32 -9.61
N PRO A 491 31.29 -15.99 -8.56
CA PRO A 491 31.06 -16.54 -7.24
C PRO A 491 29.62 -16.28 -6.79
N ALA A 492 28.93 -17.29 -6.27
CA ALA A 492 27.53 -17.18 -5.83
C ALA A 492 27.30 -15.98 -4.88
N LEU A 493 28.31 -15.62 -4.08
CA LEU A 493 28.30 -14.43 -3.24
C LEU A 493 28.18 -13.11 -4.03
N THR A 494 28.89 -12.97 -5.15
CA THR A 494 28.81 -11.79 -6.02
C THR A 494 27.39 -11.60 -6.54
N ARG A 495 26.76 -12.68 -7.00
CA ARG A 495 25.37 -12.65 -7.44
C ARG A 495 24.42 -12.26 -6.30
N PHE A 496 24.58 -12.87 -5.13
CA PHE A 496 23.77 -12.55 -3.95
C PHE A 496 23.85 -11.06 -3.59
N VAL A 497 25.06 -10.49 -3.56
CA VAL A 497 25.27 -9.06 -3.25
C VAL A 497 24.65 -8.16 -4.33
N ARG A 498 24.77 -8.53 -5.61
CA ARG A 498 24.13 -7.80 -6.72
C ARG A 498 22.61 -7.84 -6.61
N ASP A 499 22.03 -9.00 -6.32
CA ASP A 499 20.58 -9.16 -6.14
C ASP A 499 20.09 -8.35 -4.92
N ALA A 500 20.87 -8.29 -3.84
CA ALA A 500 20.59 -7.44 -2.69
C ALA A 500 20.58 -5.94 -3.04
N ALA A 501 21.48 -5.51 -3.93
CA ALA A 501 21.58 -4.12 -4.40
C ALA A 501 20.61 -3.78 -5.56
N ALA A 502 20.11 -4.78 -6.29
CA ALA A 502 19.36 -4.58 -7.52
C ALA A 502 18.12 -3.72 -7.29
N GLY A 503 18.04 -2.62 -8.04
CA GLY A 503 16.94 -1.68 -7.95
C GLY A 503 16.85 -0.90 -6.65
N ARG A 504 17.81 -1.03 -5.72
CA ARG A 504 17.79 -0.35 -4.43
C ARG A 504 18.29 1.10 -4.55
N PRO A 505 17.75 2.04 -3.75
CA PRO A 505 18.18 3.43 -3.79
C PRO A 505 19.64 3.54 -3.38
N ALA A 506 20.51 4.05 -4.27
CA ALA A 506 21.96 4.15 -4.03
C ALA A 506 22.63 2.82 -3.55
N ALA A 507 22.17 1.66 -4.06
CA ALA A 507 22.60 0.32 -3.61
C ALA A 507 22.35 0.03 -2.11
N ARG A 508 21.32 0.65 -1.53
CA ARG A 508 20.99 0.50 -0.09
C ARG A 508 19.77 -0.37 0.14
N LEU A 509 19.95 -1.52 0.76
CA LEU A 509 18.86 -2.32 1.30
C LEU A 509 18.49 -1.79 2.69
N MET A 510 17.29 -1.25 2.84
CA MET A 510 16.77 -0.78 4.13
C MET A 510 15.74 -1.76 4.66
N VAL A 511 16.00 -2.29 5.85
CA VAL A 511 15.19 -3.32 6.49
C VAL A 511 14.64 -2.75 7.78
N ALA A 512 13.30 -2.73 7.87
CA ALA A 512 12.59 -2.41 9.10
C ALA A 512 12.41 -3.67 9.94
N ALA A 513 12.99 -3.65 11.14
CA ALA A 513 12.84 -4.63 12.20
C ALA A 513 11.77 -4.14 13.18
N VAL A 514 10.53 -4.03 12.70
CA VAL A 514 9.40 -3.50 13.47
C VAL A 514 8.34 -4.58 13.58
N ARG A 515 7.89 -4.86 14.81
CA ARG A 515 6.77 -5.78 15.02
C ARG A 515 5.52 -5.21 14.32
N PRO A 516 4.83 -5.99 13.48
CA PRO A 516 3.62 -5.51 12.80
C PRO A 516 2.60 -4.99 13.83
N SER A 517 2.18 -3.73 13.67
CA SER A 517 1.17 -3.11 14.54
C SER A 517 -0.23 -3.47 14.05
N ALA A 518 -0.67 -4.68 14.37
CA ALA A 518 -2.01 -5.18 14.10
C ALA A 518 -2.79 -5.38 15.41
N PRO A 519 -4.12 -5.17 15.40
CA PRO A 519 -4.93 -5.61 16.53
C PRO A 519 -4.85 -7.14 16.69
N PRO A 520 -5.12 -7.67 17.89
CA PRO A 520 -5.13 -9.12 18.08
C PRO A 520 -6.21 -9.77 17.21
N LEU A 521 -5.99 -11.02 16.78
CA LEU A 521 -6.95 -11.75 15.95
C LEU A 521 -8.34 -11.79 16.57
N SER A 522 -8.45 -11.88 17.90
CA SER A 522 -9.73 -11.82 18.62
C SER A 522 -10.50 -10.50 18.41
N ALA A 523 -9.82 -9.36 18.33
CA ALA A 523 -10.46 -8.08 18.02
C ALA A 523 -10.94 -8.05 16.55
N LEU A 524 -10.18 -8.63 15.62
CA LEU A 524 -10.61 -8.77 14.22
C LEU A 524 -11.81 -9.71 14.07
N LEU A 525 -11.86 -10.83 14.81
CA LEU A 525 -13.01 -11.74 14.80
C LEU A 525 -14.26 -11.06 15.35
N ARG A 526 -14.13 -10.26 16.41
CA ARG A 526 -15.22 -9.41 16.92
C ARG A 526 -15.66 -8.37 15.90
N LEU A 527 -14.71 -7.74 15.21
CA LEU A 527 -15.00 -6.82 14.11
C LEU A 527 -15.79 -7.51 12.99
N ALA A 528 -15.39 -8.71 12.57
CA ALA A 528 -16.10 -9.48 11.54
C ALA A 528 -17.56 -9.73 11.93
N ALA A 529 -17.77 -10.24 13.14
CA ALA A 529 -19.10 -10.46 13.69
C ALA A 529 -19.90 -9.14 13.79
N GLY A 530 -19.25 -8.06 14.24
CA GLY A 530 -19.84 -6.73 14.36
C GLY A 530 -20.26 -6.11 13.04
N LEU A 531 -19.58 -6.46 11.95
CA LEU A 531 -19.94 -6.07 10.58
C LEU A 531 -20.93 -7.03 9.92
N GLY A 532 -21.24 -8.18 10.53
CA GLY A 532 -22.03 -9.23 9.88
C GLY A 532 -21.31 -9.91 8.72
N LEU A 533 -19.97 -9.95 8.76
CA LEU A 533 -19.12 -10.65 7.80
C LEU A 533 -18.65 -11.99 8.40
N ASP A 534 -18.31 -12.93 7.52
CA ASP A 534 -17.60 -14.13 7.93
C ASP A 534 -16.10 -13.82 8.03
N ALA A 535 -15.42 -14.38 9.04
CA ALA A 535 -13.97 -14.37 9.12
C ALA A 535 -13.41 -15.74 8.68
N ALA A 536 -12.57 -15.73 7.66
CA ALA A 536 -11.84 -16.91 7.21
C ALA A 536 -10.38 -16.78 7.60
N VAL A 537 -9.90 -17.69 8.44
CA VAL A 537 -8.49 -17.78 8.85
C VAL A 537 -7.91 -19.05 8.29
N SER A 538 -6.91 -18.92 7.42
CA SER A 538 -6.17 -20.06 6.87
C SER A 538 -4.79 -20.13 7.51
N VAL A 539 -4.38 -21.33 7.90
CA VAL A 539 -3.07 -21.59 8.49
C VAL A 539 -2.49 -22.88 7.90
N THR A 540 -1.18 -22.88 7.67
CA THR A 540 -0.43 -24.10 7.37
C THR A 540 0.83 -24.13 8.22
N ASP A 541 1.16 -25.30 8.76
CA ASP A 541 2.46 -25.55 9.38
C ASP A 541 3.31 -26.33 8.37
N GLN A 542 4.07 -25.58 7.57
CA GLN A 542 4.88 -26.14 6.50
C GLN A 542 6.19 -26.65 7.09
N ARG A 543 6.40 -27.97 7.05
CA ARG A 543 7.63 -28.58 7.57
C ARG A 543 8.80 -28.22 6.68
N TYR A 544 9.96 -28.09 7.30
CA TYR A 544 11.20 -27.89 6.59
C TYR A 544 11.55 -29.14 5.78
N ASP A 545 11.73 -28.96 4.47
CA ASP A 545 12.22 -29.99 3.57
C ASP A 545 13.71 -29.71 3.27
N PRO A 546 14.64 -30.58 3.72
CA PRO A 546 16.06 -30.39 3.47
C PRO A 546 16.43 -30.48 1.98
N ASP A 547 15.64 -31.16 1.16
CA ASP A 547 15.88 -31.27 -0.29
C ASP A 547 15.41 -30.01 -1.04
N GLN A 548 14.57 -29.18 -0.40
CA GLN A 548 14.08 -27.92 -0.93
C GLN A 548 14.40 -26.74 0.00
N PRO A 549 15.69 -26.40 0.20
CA PRO A 549 16.10 -25.40 1.18
C PRO A 549 15.61 -23.98 0.88
N LEU A 550 15.20 -23.68 -0.36
CA LEU A 550 14.55 -22.40 -0.72
C LEU A 550 13.06 -22.38 -0.32
N ARG A 551 12.39 -23.52 -0.24
CA ARG A 551 10.97 -23.63 0.12
C ARG A 551 10.76 -23.30 1.59
N GLU A 552 10.16 -22.15 1.86
CA GLU A 552 9.95 -21.63 3.22
C GLU A 552 9.25 -22.64 4.15
N GLY A 553 9.88 -22.95 5.29
CA GLY A 553 9.24 -23.71 6.37
C GLY A 553 8.62 -22.77 7.42
N GLY A 554 7.77 -23.32 8.29
CA GLY A 554 7.10 -22.62 9.38
C GLY A 554 5.61 -22.37 9.15
N CYS A 555 5.02 -21.60 10.05
CA CYS A 555 3.59 -21.30 10.01
C CYS A 555 3.27 -20.13 9.08
N TRP A 556 2.40 -20.37 8.09
CA TRP A 556 1.91 -19.33 7.18
C TRP A 556 0.43 -19.08 7.41
N TRP A 557 0.03 -17.82 7.25
CA TRP A 557 -1.28 -17.30 7.61
C TRP A 557 -1.93 -16.58 6.43
N SER A 558 -3.25 -16.68 6.34
CA SER A 558 -4.11 -15.73 5.64
C SER A 558 -5.31 -15.42 6.55
N VAL A 559 -5.73 -14.16 6.57
CA VAL A 559 -6.93 -13.75 7.29
C VAL A 559 -7.74 -12.85 6.35
N GLU A 560 -8.99 -13.21 6.12
CA GLU A 560 -9.89 -12.52 5.21
C GLU A 560 -11.26 -12.33 5.86
N LEU A 561 -11.84 -11.14 5.67
CA LEU A 561 -13.25 -10.90 5.95
C LEU A 561 -14.00 -11.02 4.63
N VAL A 562 -15.08 -11.81 4.61
CA VAL A 562 -15.82 -12.11 3.39
C VAL A 562 -17.32 -12.01 3.62
N ALA A 563 -18.06 -11.76 2.54
CA ALA A 563 -19.51 -11.80 2.58
C ALA A 563 -19.99 -13.20 3.01
N PRO A 564 -21.06 -13.29 3.83
CA PRO A 564 -21.67 -14.57 4.17
C PRO A 564 -21.97 -15.41 2.92
N GLY A 565 -21.60 -16.68 2.95
CA GLY A 565 -21.80 -17.60 1.81
C GLY A 565 -20.78 -17.48 0.66
N THR A 566 -19.76 -16.61 0.75
CA THR A 566 -18.66 -16.58 -0.24
C THR A 566 -18.00 -17.96 -0.36
N PRO A 567 -17.83 -18.55 -1.54
CA PRO A 567 -17.18 -19.86 -1.69
C PRO A 567 -15.72 -19.85 -1.23
N ASP A 568 -15.26 -20.96 -0.64
CA ASP A 568 -13.92 -21.06 -0.07
C ASP A 568 -12.82 -20.96 -1.16
N GLU A 569 -13.09 -21.32 -2.42
CA GLU A 569 -12.14 -21.21 -3.53
C GLU A 569 -11.72 -19.77 -3.83
N ARG A 570 -12.55 -18.78 -3.46
CA ARG A 570 -12.27 -17.35 -3.64
C ARG A 570 -11.40 -16.75 -2.54
N ILE A 571 -11.14 -17.52 -1.47
CA ILE A 571 -10.35 -17.08 -0.32
C ILE A 571 -8.91 -17.53 -0.56
N SER A 572 -7.97 -16.63 -0.36
CA SER A 572 -6.55 -16.84 -0.64
C SER A 572 -5.94 -17.93 0.24
N PRO A 573 -4.98 -18.70 -0.28
CA PRO A 573 -4.16 -19.59 0.54
C PRO A 573 -3.31 -18.78 1.54
N PRO A 574 -2.83 -19.40 2.64
CA PRO A 574 -1.90 -18.76 3.56
C PRO A 574 -0.61 -18.35 2.83
N GLY A 575 -0.17 -17.11 3.03
CA GLY A 575 1.00 -16.54 2.35
C GLY A 575 1.75 -15.48 3.14
N LEU A 576 1.32 -15.21 4.38
CA LEU A 576 1.97 -14.24 5.27
C LEU A 576 2.59 -14.97 6.45
N PRO A 577 3.78 -14.56 6.93
CA PRO A 577 4.56 -15.37 7.85
C PRO A 577 4.14 -15.24 9.32
N SER A 578 3.14 -14.40 9.60
CA SER A 578 2.62 -14.20 10.95
C SER A 578 1.15 -13.80 10.92
N VAL A 579 0.44 -14.10 12.02
CA VAL A 579 -0.96 -13.70 12.18
C VAL A 579 -1.10 -12.19 12.20
N GLU A 580 -0.14 -11.46 12.77
CA GLU A 580 -0.18 -9.99 12.81
C GLU A 580 -0.04 -9.40 11.39
N ALA A 581 0.84 -9.96 10.56
CA ALA A 581 0.95 -9.57 9.15
C ALA A 581 -0.34 -9.86 8.37
N ALA A 582 -0.96 -11.02 8.62
CA ALA A 582 -2.22 -11.41 8.00
C ALA A 582 -3.39 -10.52 8.40
N VAL A 583 -3.53 -10.19 9.70
CA VAL A 583 -4.53 -9.23 10.19
C VAL A 583 -4.28 -7.84 9.58
N GLY A 584 -3.03 -7.39 9.54
CA GLY A 584 -2.68 -6.10 8.95
C GLY A 584 -3.03 -6.02 7.45
N PHE A 585 -2.81 -7.10 6.70
CA PHE A 585 -3.22 -7.21 5.30
C PHE A 585 -4.75 -7.22 5.14
N CYS A 586 -5.44 -8.01 5.96
CA CYS A 586 -6.91 -8.09 6.00
C CYS A 586 -7.56 -6.71 6.15
N LEU A 587 -7.07 -5.90 7.10
CA LEU A 587 -7.59 -4.56 7.36
C LEU A 587 -7.39 -3.59 6.19
N ARG A 588 -6.31 -3.74 5.40
CA ARG A 588 -6.12 -2.95 4.17
C ARG A 588 -7.15 -3.30 3.08
N MET A 589 -7.69 -4.51 3.12
CA MET A 589 -8.67 -5.03 2.15
C MET A 589 -10.13 -4.89 2.62
N LEU A 590 -10.38 -4.29 3.79
CA LEU A 590 -11.71 -4.19 4.40
C LEU A 590 -12.76 -3.51 3.50
N ASP A 591 -12.37 -2.44 2.80
CA ASP A 591 -13.24 -1.76 1.84
C ASP A 591 -13.73 -2.70 0.72
N GLY A 592 -12.85 -3.58 0.25
CA GLY A 592 -13.18 -4.57 -0.78
C GLY A 592 -14.15 -5.63 -0.25
N ALA A 593 -13.91 -6.11 0.98
CA ALA A 593 -14.80 -7.06 1.66
C ALA A 593 -16.21 -6.48 1.87
N ALA A 594 -16.29 -5.23 2.35
CA ALA A 594 -17.55 -4.53 2.54
C ALA A 594 -18.30 -4.33 1.22
N HIS A 595 -17.59 -3.98 0.15
CA HIS A 595 -18.19 -3.84 -1.18
C HIS A 595 -18.74 -5.17 -1.70
N ALA A 596 -18.01 -6.27 -1.53
CA ALA A 596 -18.45 -7.60 -1.95
C ALA A 596 -19.66 -8.13 -1.16
N ALA A 597 -19.88 -7.64 0.06
CA ALA A 597 -21.02 -7.99 0.91
C ALA A 597 -22.31 -7.20 0.61
N VAL A 598 -22.25 -6.19 -0.27
CA VAL A 598 -23.43 -5.47 -0.72
C VAL A 598 -24.30 -6.39 -1.59
N PRO A 599 -25.59 -6.60 -1.28
CA PRO A 599 -26.49 -7.39 -2.11
C PRO A 599 -26.61 -6.80 -3.52
N THR A 600 -26.42 -7.65 -4.53
CA THR A 600 -26.62 -7.31 -5.94
C THR A 600 -28.08 -7.02 -6.26
N ASP A 601 -29.01 -7.70 -5.59
CA ASP A 601 -30.44 -7.35 -5.63
C ASP A 601 -30.67 -6.03 -4.88
N LEU A 602 -31.07 -5.00 -5.65
CA LEU A 602 -31.33 -3.65 -5.15
C LEU A 602 -32.53 -3.59 -4.20
N MET A 603 -33.43 -4.57 -4.24
CA MET A 603 -34.62 -4.63 -3.39
C MET A 603 -34.30 -5.13 -1.99
N VAL A 604 -33.24 -5.93 -1.82
CA VAL A 604 -32.78 -6.41 -0.50
C VAL A 604 -32.09 -5.26 0.22
N PRO A 605 -32.60 -4.73 1.36
CA PRO A 605 -31.97 -3.63 2.08
C PRO A 605 -30.56 -3.98 2.55
N LEU A 606 -29.70 -2.95 2.68
CA LEU A 606 -28.41 -3.14 3.33
C LEU A 606 -28.63 -3.42 4.81
N ALA A 607 -27.91 -4.41 5.32
CA ALA A 607 -27.77 -4.62 6.76
C ALA A 607 -27.18 -3.35 7.39
N VAL A 608 -27.61 -3.04 8.61
CA VAL A 608 -27.09 -1.93 9.42
C VAL A 608 -26.46 -2.56 10.64
N PRO A 609 -25.18 -2.98 10.57
CA PRO A 609 -24.58 -3.76 11.64
C PRO A 609 -24.47 -2.91 12.91
N GLN A 610 -24.98 -3.44 14.02
CA GLN A 610 -24.89 -2.80 15.33
C GLN A 610 -24.30 -3.81 16.30
N VAL A 611 -23.09 -3.54 16.79
CA VAL A 611 -22.56 -4.23 17.95
C VAL A 611 -21.94 -3.18 18.87
N PRO A 612 -22.68 -2.74 19.91
CA PRO A 612 -22.13 -1.81 20.89
C PRO A 612 -20.91 -2.43 21.58
N VAL A 613 -20.06 -1.56 22.15
CA VAL A 613 -18.81 -1.95 22.83
C VAL A 613 -19.06 -3.17 23.73
N PRO A 614 -18.44 -4.34 23.42
CA PRO A 614 -18.56 -5.47 24.33
C PRO A 614 -17.89 -5.08 25.65
N GLY A 615 -18.60 -5.31 26.76
CA GLY A 615 -17.99 -5.25 28.10
C GLY A 615 -16.80 -6.22 28.20
N PRO A 616 -15.93 -6.08 29.22
CA PRO A 616 -14.83 -7.03 29.41
C PRO A 616 -15.42 -8.45 29.52
N GLU A 617 -15.00 -9.36 28.62
CA GLU A 617 -15.49 -10.74 28.66
C GLU A 617 -15.11 -11.37 30.01
N PRO A 618 -16.06 -11.97 30.74
CA PRO A 618 -15.74 -12.89 31.83
C PRO A 618 -14.97 -14.08 31.23
N GLY A 619 -13.82 -14.42 31.81
CA GLY A 619 -12.87 -15.40 31.26
C GLY A 619 -13.49 -16.69 30.75
N GLY A 620 -13.03 -17.15 29.58
CA GLY A 620 -13.41 -18.46 29.02
C GLY A 620 -13.16 -18.67 27.52
N ALA A 621 -12.91 -17.63 26.72
CA ALA A 621 -12.61 -17.81 25.30
C ALA A 621 -11.17 -18.34 25.10
N VAL A 622 -11.03 -19.45 24.36
CA VAL A 622 -9.74 -19.98 23.91
C VAL A 622 -9.06 -18.94 23.03
N ASP A 623 -7.76 -18.68 23.25
CA ASP A 623 -6.99 -17.82 22.34
C ASP A 623 -7.07 -18.39 20.90
N PRO A 624 -7.67 -17.65 19.95
CA PRO A 624 -7.86 -18.14 18.59
C PRO A 624 -6.53 -18.48 17.91
N VAL A 625 -5.44 -17.78 18.24
CA VAL A 625 -4.13 -18.05 17.65
C VAL A 625 -3.60 -19.40 18.15
N ALA A 626 -3.63 -19.64 19.46
CA ALA A 626 -3.24 -20.93 20.05
C ALA A 626 -4.10 -22.11 19.55
N ALA A 627 -5.41 -21.90 19.35
CA ALA A 627 -6.30 -22.88 18.73
C ALA A 627 -5.90 -23.24 17.29
N LEU A 628 -5.68 -22.22 16.46
CA LEU A 628 -5.31 -22.40 15.05
C LEU A 628 -3.94 -23.06 14.90
N LEU A 629 -2.98 -22.72 15.76
CA LEU A 629 -1.67 -23.38 15.80
C LEU A 629 -1.74 -24.84 16.26
N ARG A 630 -2.70 -25.21 17.13
CA ARG A 630 -2.96 -26.62 17.47
C ARG A 630 -3.50 -27.39 16.27
N LEU A 631 -4.45 -26.80 15.53
CA LEU A 631 -4.95 -27.38 14.27
C LEU A 631 -3.82 -27.56 13.26
N ALA A 632 -3.02 -26.52 13.02
CA ALA A 632 -1.91 -26.54 12.06
C ALA A 632 -0.89 -27.66 12.34
N ARG A 633 -0.55 -27.86 13.61
CA ARG A 633 0.35 -28.94 14.04
C ARG A 633 -0.27 -30.33 13.92
N HIS A 634 -1.60 -30.44 14.04
CA HIS A 634 -2.32 -31.71 13.87
C HIS A 634 -2.38 -32.14 12.40
N TYR A 635 -2.47 -31.20 11.46
CA TYR A 635 -2.41 -31.44 10.01
C TYR A 635 -1.18 -30.76 9.37
N PRO A 636 0.04 -31.27 9.62
CA PRO A 636 1.25 -30.69 9.05
C PRO A 636 1.23 -30.73 7.52
N ASP A 637 1.86 -29.73 6.88
CA ASP A 637 1.96 -29.58 5.42
C ASP A 637 0.63 -29.46 4.67
N GLN A 638 -0.49 -29.36 5.39
CA GLN A 638 -1.82 -29.14 4.83
C GLN A 638 -2.31 -27.73 5.11
N PHE A 639 -3.05 -27.16 4.16
CA PHE A 639 -3.69 -25.87 4.39
C PHE A 639 -5.00 -26.11 5.13
N ILE A 640 -5.07 -25.55 6.33
CA ILE A 640 -6.26 -25.57 7.16
C ILE A 640 -6.97 -24.25 7.00
N ARG A 641 -8.29 -24.29 6.91
CA ARG A 641 -9.14 -23.10 6.95
C ARG A 641 -10.16 -23.24 8.05
N VAL A 642 -10.26 -22.20 8.86
CA VAL A 642 -11.32 -22.02 9.84
C VAL A 642 -12.17 -20.85 9.41
N ARG A 643 -13.42 -21.13 9.10
CA ARG A 643 -14.42 -20.11 8.80
C ARG A 643 -15.32 -19.91 10.01
N LEU A 644 -15.35 -18.69 10.52
CA LEU A 644 -16.19 -18.25 11.63
C LEU A 644 -17.29 -17.36 11.06
N ALA A 645 -18.53 -17.83 11.17
CA ALA A 645 -19.74 -17.15 10.75
C ALA A 645 -20.66 -16.97 11.96
N ALA A 646 -21.68 -16.12 11.82
CA ALA A 646 -22.68 -15.93 12.89
C ALA A 646 -23.38 -17.25 13.31
N GLY A 647 -23.52 -18.19 12.38
CA GLY A 647 -24.14 -19.50 12.61
C GLY A 647 -23.20 -20.60 13.11
N GLY A 648 -21.91 -20.33 13.27
CA GLY A 648 -20.94 -21.28 13.81
C GLY A 648 -19.58 -21.28 13.12
N CYS A 649 -18.85 -22.37 13.31
CA CYS A 649 -17.48 -22.58 12.88
C CYS A 649 -17.38 -23.79 11.96
N VAL A 650 -16.68 -23.65 10.83
CA VAL A 650 -16.34 -24.75 9.93
C VAL A 650 -14.82 -24.84 9.82
N VAL A 651 -14.25 -26.02 10.08
CA VAL A 651 -12.83 -26.30 9.80
C VAL A 651 -12.77 -27.18 8.56
N GLY A 652 -11.97 -26.77 7.58
CA GLY A 652 -11.73 -27.52 6.35
C GLY A 652 -10.25 -27.66 6.03
N LEU A 653 -9.93 -28.66 5.23
CA LEU A 653 -8.60 -28.93 4.69
C LEU A 653 -8.61 -28.71 3.19
N ARG A 654 -7.50 -28.21 2.64
CA ARG A 654 -7.33 -28.14 1.18
C ARG A 654 -6.79 -29.45 0.65
N GLU A 655 -7.58 -30.10 -0.18
CA GLU A 655 -7.20 -31.27 -0.97
C GLU A 655 -7.02 -30.89 -2.45
N ARG A 656 -6.66 -31.88 -3.28
CA ARG A 656 -6.39 -31.66 -4.72
C ARG A 656 -7.60 -31.07 -5.47
N ASP A 657 -8.79 -31.50 -5.08
CA ASP A 657 -10.06 -31.16 -5.76
C ASP A 657 -10.77 -29.94 -5.15
N GLY A 658 -10.27 -29.39 -4.03
CA GLY A 658 -10.88 -28.22 -3.38
C GLY A 658 -10.76 -28.21 -1.86
N TRP A 659 -11.64 -27.45 -1.21
CA TRP A 659 -11.73 -27.37 0.24
C TRP A 659 -12.76 -28.36 0.79
N ASN A 660 -12.33 -29.29 1.64
CA ASN A 660 -13.18 -30.31 2.23
C ASN A 660 -13.44 -30.00 3.72
N PRO A 661 -14.71 -29.86 4.15
CA PRO A 661 -15.03 -29.61 5.55
C PRO A 661 -14.80 -30.87 6.39
N VAL A 662 -14.03 -30.73 7.46
CA VAL A 662 -13.71 -31.82 8.39
C VAL A 662 -14.55 -31.75 9.65
N VAL A 663 -14.91 -30.54 10.09
CA VAL A 663 -15.79 -30.35 11.25
C VAL A 663 -16.70 -29.14 11.08
N ARG A 664 -17.93 -29.24 11.59
CA ARG A 664 -18.87 -28.12 11.77
C ARG A 664 -19.28 -28.08 13.23
N ALA A 665 -19.15 -26.92 13.87
CA ALA A 665 -19.42 -26.77 15.30
C ALA A 665 -19.99 -25.37 15.59
N ALA A 666 -20.49 -25.14 16.80
CA ALA A 666 -21.02 -23.83 17.21
C ALA A 666 -19.95 -22.74 17.33
N GLY A 667 -18.68 -23.11 17.47
CA GLY A 667 -17.55 -22.20 17.61
C GLY A 667 -16.22 -22.93 17.59
N LEU A 668 -15.10 -22.19 17.61
CA LEU A 668 -13.75 -22.75 17.50
C LEU A 668 -13.40 -23.73 18.64
N THR A 669 -13.80 -23.43 19.88
CA THR A 669 -13.60 -24.33 21.03
C THR A 669 -14.34 -25.67 20.83
N ALA A 670 -15.58 -25.62 20.35
CA ALA A 670 -16.37 -26.83 20.09
C ALA A 670 -15.82 -27.63 18.90
N ALA A 671 -15.28 -26.95 17.88
CA ALA A 671 -14.59 -27.60 16.76
C ALA A 671 -13.33 -28.35 17.22
N LEU A 672 -12.52 -27.72 18.08
CA LEU A 672 -11.35 -28.38 18.68
C LEU A 672 -11.76 -29.60 19.51
N ALA A 673 -12.82 -29.50 20.32
CA ALA A 673 -13.30 -30.61 21.12
C ALA A 673 -13.79 -31.79 20.27
N ALA A 674 -14.51 -31.51 19.19
CA ALA A 674 -14.98 -32.53 18.25
C ALA A 674 -13.81 -33.24 17.52
N LEU A 675 -12.68 -32.55 17.35
CA LEU A 675 -11.44 -33.11 16.78
C LEU A 675 -10.53 -33.74 17.84
N GLY A 676 -10.90 -33.75 19.13
CA GLY A 676 -10.08 -34.28 20.21
C GLY A 676 -8.88 -33.41 20.61
N LEU A 677 -8.93 -32.10 20.35
CA LEU A 677 -7.82 -31.14 20.50
C LEU A 677 -8.05 -30.11 21.63
N SER A 678 -8.83 -30.44 22.67
CA SER A 678 -9.23 -29.51 23.74
C SER A 678 -8.11 -29.06 24.70
N GLY A 679 -6.93 -29.69 24.64
CA GLY A 679 -5.84 -29.57 25.63
C GLY A 679 -4.95 -28.34 25.49
#